data_AF-A0AAD3TQX6-F1
#
_entry.id   AF-A0AAD3TQX6-F1
#
_cell.length_a   1.000
_cell.length_b   1.000
_cell.length_c   1.000
_cell.angle_alpha   90.00
_cell.angle_beta   90.00
_cell.angle_gamma   90.00
#
_symmetry.space_group_name_H-M   'P 1'
#
loop_
_entity.id
_entity.type
_entity.pdbx_description
1 polymer ?
#
loop_
_entity_poly.entity_id
_entity_poly.type
_entity_poly.pdbx_seq_one_letter_code
_entity_poly.pdbx_strand_id
1 'polypeptide(L)'
;MPYETPDPSGRNWFAELPEEVLCGIFLRLDLGDLTRCFRLCKDLHNFLTDSAAINLRHTLLANSLHLNPYSIIANPNVPRQMPLTSAAILAHLRETLTRFRNVAPKNTANVRFNEPSGSLYEYLEGVLLRTTRVPGAPSRTKSRTLHVYDLRMVDEWEDTEDAMEDDDEVFETNSESPMEGDFKTEHTFDFKIREIATDPTQDLLIVVSVTPIREPGHGQFQAMMELHLFSLSTFEPHPKAERHIIEFPQHLASDEIILDFQICDDALYVMSRGTGMFGEPDSPNSILYGWEWTTGRLHVGVEAPEHVSFESFVLLTPSSFCIPVTIARLPDAALAPDDLTPAAFRQLFWTHHLYLYAYPPLGDHAGSGHWTAQHVSTVDMPPIKNRFLQGVPPMAMGIRTDPPPRTFNSPYPLHAPPPYLPDPESGVAIITFALQAHFFPMFNPELPDNPVFTLIVYKSTLAKLLPEPTSPLLKQAFSRPVPVMPFKRLAPDCRLLGPDRVPTAWVCYVYQNRYVTPYARVVGTLEMSDSDEGEEAEADEIIELSLQVFDFDPRRVRKERLDRARRLPPGIASRDERLEGDVDGINLVLAPTRIEPVPCLTDEPIVTGENLPYIMVERETDSTNPLIDGQRILMLKNRQNRVVFYGRTSIPRPTFDERVGAEHCKPPFRVERDLVPRRIEGNRHLDVKECRIEHHAANALPLPPRRDRKLGQLHPVLDGNEGEDANELVASESTEMDRRWDIECLPLCGERYGRRQHAVAEATGGIGRIWTSI
;
A
#
# COMPACT_ATOMS: atom_id res chain seq x y z
N MET A 1 -29.99 -49.87 1.54
CA MET A 1 -28.91 -50.51 2.30
C MET A 1 -28.13 -49.42 3.02
N PRO A 2 -27.61 -49.64 4.24
CA PRO A 2 -26.68 -48.68 4.84
C PRO A 2 -25.46 -48.54 3.92
N TYR A 3 -25.05 -47.30 3.65
CA TYR A 3 -23.95 -46.92 2.75
C TYR A 3 -22.61 -47.60 3.09
N GLU A 4 -22.48 -48.16 4.29
CA GLU A 4 -21.29 -48.83 4.82
C GLU A 4 -21.06 -50.23 4.24
N THR A 5 -22.08 -50.86 3.66
CA THR A 5 -21.95 -52.21 3.05
C THR A 5 -21.65 -52.05 1.55
N PRO A 6 -20.43 -52.40 1.08
CA PRO A 6 -20.13 -52.36 -0.34
C PRO A 6 -21.08 -53.28 -1.10
N ASP A 7 -21.53 -52.86 -2.27
CA ASP A 7 -22.45 -53.65 -3.07
C ASP A 7 -21.80 -55.01 -3.42
N PRO A 8 -22.50 -56.15 -3.22
CA PRO A 8 -21.95 -57.46 -3.54
C PRO A 8 -21.51 -57.62 -5.00
N SER A 9 -22.08 -56.83 -5.92
CA SER A 9 -21.71 -56.77 -7.33
C SER A 9 -20.51 -55.87 -7.63
N GLY A 10 -19.94 -55.21 -6.62
CA GLY A 10 -18.86 -54.22 -6.77
C GLY A 10 -19.32 -52.88 -7.35
N ARG A 11 -20.64 -52.68 -7.47
CA ARG A 11 -21.25 -51.47 -8.02
C ARG A 11 -21.04 -50.27 -7.10
N ASN A 12 -20.50 -49.19 -7.65
CA ASN A 12 -20.32 -47.94 -6.91
C ASN A 12 -21.54 -47.03 -7.10
N TRP A 13 -22.52 -47.15 -6.21
CA TRP A 13 -23.76 -46.36 -6.24
C TRP A 13 -23.54 -44.85 -6.20
N PHE A 14 -22.42 -44.37 -5.65
CA PHE A 14 -22.09 -42.95 -5.65
C PHE A 14 -21.73 -42.46 -7.06
N ALA A 15 -20.92 -43.24 -7.80
CA ALA A 15 -20.54 -42.91 -9.18
C ALA A 15 -21.71 -42.97 -10.18
N GLU A 16 -22.84 -43.55 -9.77
CA GLU A 16 -24.06 -43.64 -10.58
C GLU A 16 -25.10 -42.58 -10.26
N LEU A 17 -24.83 -41.71 -9.28
CA LEU A 17 -25.66 -40.55 -9.07
C LEU A 17 -25.66 -39.67 -10.34
N PRO A 18 -26.77 -38.97 -10.64
CA PRO A 18 -26.81 -37.99 -11.72
C PRO A 18 -25.66 -36.97 -11.58
N GLU A 19 -25.08 -36.56 -12.71
CA GLU A 19 -23.93 -35.65 -12.74
C GLU A 19 -24.20 -34.33 -12.02
N GLU A 20 -25.45 -33.85 -12.04
CA GLU A 20 -25.87 -32.62 -11.36
C GLU A 20 -25.80 -32.78 -9.84
N VAL A 21 -26.16 -33.96 -9.32
CA VAL A 21 -26.09 -34.28 -7.89
C VAL A 21 -24.62 -34.36 -7.46
N LEU A 22 -23.79 -35.04 -8.25
CA LEU A 22 -22.35 -35.12 -8.01
C LEU A 22 -21.71 -33.74 -8.02
N CYS A 23 -22.00 -32.91 -9.03
CA CYS A 23 -21.53 -31.53 -9.09
C CYS A 23 -21.96 -30.74 -7.84
N GLY A 24 -23.21 -30.84 -7.42
CA GLY A 24 -23.72 -30.19 -6.22
C GLY A 24 -23.00 -30.60 -4.94
N ILE A 25 -22.61 -31.88 -4.82
CA ILE A 25 -21.82 -32.39 -3.68
C ILE A 25 -20.40 -31.81 -3.71
N PHE A 26 -19.69 -31.94 -4.84
CA PHE A 26 -18.30 -31.49 -4.94
C PHE A 26 -18.15 -29.97 -4.85
N LEU A 27 -19.15 -29.22 -5.33
CA LEU A 27 -19.23 -27.77 -5.15
C LEU A 27 -19.55 -27.33 -3.72
N ARG A 28 -19.66 -28.24 -2.74
CA ARG A 28 -19.81 -27.90 -1.32
C ARG A 28 -18.65 -28.36 -0.46
N LEU A 29 -17.78 -29.21 -1.00
CA LEU A 29 -16.60 -29.67 -0.28
C LEU A 29 -15.61 -28.51 -0.06
N ASP A 30 -14.89 -28.61 1.05
CA ASP A 30 -13.71 -27.79 1.29
C ASP A 30 -12.54 -28.23 0.37
N LEU A 31 -11.45 -27.46 0.38
CA LEU A 31 -10.30 -27.78 -0.46
C LEU A 31 -9.68 -29.14 -0.11
N GLY A 32 -9.64 -29.49 1.18
CA GLY A 32 -8.98 -30.69 1.67
C GLY A 32 -9.65 -31.95 1.14
N ASP A 33 -10.97 -32.01 1.32
CA ASP A 33 -11.81 -33.10 0.86
C ASP A 33 -11.89 -33.15 -0.66
N LEU A 34 -12.06 -32.00 -1.33
CA LEU A 34 -12.06 -31.95 -2.79
C LEU A 34 -10.73 -32.47 -3.37
N THR A 35 -9.60 -32.07 -2.79
CA THR A 35 -8.26 -32.55 -3.21
C THR A 35 -8.07 -34.04 -2.95
N ARG A 36 -8.65 -34.60 -1.88
CA ARG A 36 -8.66 -36.04 -1.64
C ARG A 36 -9.47 -36.77 -2.71
N CYS A 37 -10.62 -36.23 -3.09
CA CYS A 37 -11.47 -36.82 -4.13
C CYS A 37 -10.73 -36.96 -5.48
N PHE A 38 -9.90 -35.98 -5.86
CA PHE A 38 -9.02 -36.08 -7.05
C PHE A 38 -8.04 -37.25 -7.03
N ARG A 39 -7.81 -37.88 -5.86
CA ARG A 39 -6.86 -38.98 -5.64
C ARG A 39 -7.51 -40.33 -5.37
N LEU A 40 -8.84 -40.39 -5.21
CA LEU A 40 -9.53 -41.63 -4.79
C LEU A 40 -9.57 -42.70 -5.89
N CYS A 41 -10.09 -42.36 -7.05
CA CYS A 41 -10.15 -43.26 -8.20
C CYS A 41 -10.14 -42.49 -9.53
N LYS A 42 -9.84 -43.21 -10.62
CA LYS A 42 -9.73 -42.64 -11.97
C LYS A 42 -11.05 -42.02 -12.45
N ASP A 43 -12.19 -42.68 -12.18
CA ASP A 43 -13.49 -42.21 -12.66
C ASP A 43 -13.87 -40.87 -12.02
N LEU A 44 -13.69 -40.74 -10.70
CA LEU A 44 -13.88 -39.47 -10.01
C LEU A 44 -12.87 -38.42 -10.47
N HIS A 45 -11.60 -38.79 -10.65
CA HIS A 45 -10.59 -37.86 -11.16
C HIS A 45 -10.99 -37.28 -12.52
N ASN A 46 -11.45 -38.12 -13.45
CA ASN A 46 -11.91 -37.70 -14.76
C ASN A 46 -13.13 -36.77 -14.63
N PHE A 47 -14.16 -37.19 -13.89
CA PHE A 47 -15.36 -36.37 -13.66
C PHE A 47 -15.04 -34.98 -13.08
N LEU A 48 -14.22 -34.92 -12.03
CA LEU A 48 -13.81 -33.66 -11.39
C LEU A 48 -12.96 -32.78 -12.32
N THR A 49 -12.17 -33.39 -13.21
CA THR A 49 -11.30 -32.68 -14.16
C THR A 49 -12.10 -32.14 -15.33
N ASP A 50 -13.06 -32.93 -15.84
CA ASP A 50 -13.90 -32.62 -16.99
C ASP A 50 -14.98 -31.56 -16.65
N SER A 51 -15.45 -31.53 -15.39
CA SER A 51 -16.36 -30.49 -14.91
C SER A 51 -15.65 -29.15 -14.69
N ALA A 52 -15.87 -28.19 -15.60
CA ALA A 52 -15.28 -26.85 -15.50
C ALA A 52 -15.66 -26.12 -14.20
N ALA A 53 -16.88 -26.29 -13.70
CA ALA A 53 -17.33 -25.64 -12.46
C ALA A 53 -16.60 -26.15 -11.22
N ILE A 54 -16.43 -27.48 -11.11
CA ILE A 54 -15.70 -28.09 -10.00
C ILE A 54 -14.21 -27.70 -10.06
N ASN A 55 -13.64 -27.73 -11.26
CA ASN A 55 -12.24 -27.40 -11.47
C ASN A 55 -11.96 -25.91 -11.23
N LEU A 56 -12.90 -25.03 -11.60
CA LEU A 56 -12.89 -23.61 -11.22
C LEU A 56 -12.88 -23.43 -9.71
N ARG A 57 -13.84 -24.04 -8.99
CA ARG A 57 -13.87 -23.98 -7.52
C ARG A 57 -12.59 -24.51 -6.89
N HIS A 58 -12.09 -25.66 -7.35
CA HIS A 58 -10.83 -26.22 -6.85
C HIS A 58 -9.66 -25.29 -7.07
N THR A 59 -9.54 -24.69 -8.26
CA THR A 59 -8.46 -23.77 -8.60
C THR A 59 -8.53 -22.48 -7.80
N LEU A 60 -9.73 -21.91 -7.62
CA LEU A 60 -9.98 -20.73 -6.78
C LEU A 60 -9.58 -20.98 -5.33
N LEU A 61 -10.12 -22.06 -4.75
CA LEU A 61 -9.74 -22.49 -3.41
C LEU A 61 -8.22 -22.68 -3.34
N ALA A 62 -7.61 -23.41 -4.26
CA ALA A 62 -6.17 -23.67 -4.25
C ALA A 62 -5.27 -22.43 -4.31
N ASN A 63 -5.80 -21.25 -4.64
CA ASN A 63 -5.06 -19.98 -4.71
C ASN A 63 -5.64 -18.90 -3.77
N SER A 64 -6.45 -19.28 -2.78
CA SER A 64 -7.07 -18.35 -1.82
C SER A 64 -7.89 -17.25 -2.52
N LEU A 65 -8.72 -17.67 -3.46
CA LEU A 65 -9.66 -16.84 -4.19
C LEU A 65 -11.09 -17.34 -4.03
N HIS A 66 -12.05 -16.42 -4.12
CA HIS A 66 -13.47 -16.67 -4.25
C HIS A 66 -13.95 -16.22 -5.64
N LEU A 67 -14.97 -16.89 -6.16
CA LEU A 67 -15.64 -16.43 -7.37
C LEU A 67 -16.55 -15.27 -7.01
N ASN A 68 -16.42 -14.14 -7.69
CA ASN A 68 -17.41 -13.08 -7.59
C ASN A 68 -18.72 -13.58 -8.23
N PRO A 69 -19.82 -13.74 -7.48
CA PRO A 69 -21.08 -14.24 -8.03
C PRO A 69 -21.64 -13.34 -9.14
N TYR A 70 -21.29 -12.05 -9.17
CA TYR A 70 -21.75 -11.13 -10.19
C TYR A 70 -21.04 -11.30 -11.54
N SER A 71 -19.88 -11.98 -11.57
CA SER A 71 -19.13 -12.22 -12.82
C SER A 71 -19.78 -13.25 -13.76
N ILE A 72 -20.69 -14.06 -13.23
CA ILE A 72 -21.44 -15.09 -13.98
C ILE A 72 -22.89 -14.69 -14.25
N ILE A 73 -23.29 -13.50 -13.79
CA ILE A 73 -24.65 -12.97 -14.02
C ILE A 73 -24.59 -12.08 -15.26
N ALA A 74 -25.61 -12.18 -16.11
CA ALA A 74 -25.71 -11.31 -17.28
C ALA A 74 -25.83 -9.85 -16.84
N ASN A 75 -25.04 -8.96 -17.46
CA ASN A 75 -25.09 -7.55 -17.16
C ASN A 75 -26.48 -6.99 -17.52
N PRO A 76 -27.24 -6.42 -16.57
CA PRO A 76 -28.58 -5.91 -16.84
C PRO A 76 -28.58 -4.75 -17.85
N ASN A 77 -27.48 -4.00 -17.94
CA ASN A 77 -27.31 -2.88 -18.88
C ASN A 77 -26.93 -3.36 -20.29
N VAL A 78 -26.43 -4.58 -20.42
CA VAL A 78 -26.04 -5.18 -21.70
C VAL A 78 -26.71 -6.55 -21.83
N PRO A 79 -28.05 -6.61 -21.99
CA PRO A 79 -28.82 -7.87 -21.93
C PRO A 79 -28.48 -8.86 -23.04
N ARG A 80 -27.73 -8.44 -24.08
CA ARG A 80 -27.24 -9.29 -25.15
C ARG A 80 -25.88 -9.93 -24.85
N GLN A 81 -25.15 -9.42 -23.86
CA GLN A 81 -23.87 -9.99 -23.45
C GLN A 81 -24.15 -11.30 -22.71
N MET A 82 -23.67 -12.41 -23.26
CA MET A 82 -23.73 -13.68 -22.56
C MET A 82 -22.81 -13.64 -21.34
N PRO A 83 -23.25 -14.13 -20.17
CA PRO A 83 -22.38 -14.23 -19.01
C PRO A 83 -21.22 -15.19 -19.31
N LEU A 84 -20.08 -14.93 -18.67
CA LEU A 84 -18.91 -15.80 -18.83
C LEU A 84 -19.22 -17.19 -18.29
N THR A 85 -18.90 -18.22 -19.09
CA THR A 85 -19.05 -19.61 -18.66
C THR A 85 -17.96 -19.97 -17.63
N SER A 86 -18.22 -20.94 -16.76
CA SER A 86 -17.19 -21.42 -15.81
C SER A 86 -15.93 -21.92 -16.52
N ALA A 87 -16.03 -22.41 -17.76
CA ALA A 87 -14.89 -22.82 -18.56
C ALA A 87 -14.04 -21.62 -19.00
N ALA A 88 -14.67 -20.54 -19.47
CA ALA A 88 -13.98 -19.30 -19.83
C ALA A 88 -13.29 -18.67 -18.61
N ILE A 89 -13.99 -18.60 -17.48
CA ILE A 89 -13.43 -18.10 -16.22
C ILE A 89 -12.26 -18.98 -15.75
N LEU A 90 -12.40 -20.31 -15.79
CA LEU A 90 -11.29 -21.20 -15.43
C LEU A 90 -10.07 -21.04 -16.35
N ALA A 91 -10.28 -20.86 -17.65
CA ALA A 91 -9.21 -20.62 -18.61
C ALA A 91 -8.48 -19.32 -18.26
N HIS A 92 -9.23 -18.23 -18.10
CA HIS A 92 -8.69 -16.93 -17.67
C HIS A 92 -7.93 -17.04 -16.35
N LEU A 93 -8.49 -17.71 -15.34
CA LEU A 93 -7.82 -17.90 -14.05
C LEU A 93 -6.48 -18.62 -14.21
N ARG A 94 -6.46 -19.79 -14.85
CA ARG A 94 -5.24 -20.59 -15.04
C ARG A 94 -4.15 -19.80 -15.75
N GLU A 95 -4.56 -19.04 -16.75
CA GLU A 95 -3.71 -18.14 -17.47
C GLU A 95 -3.11 -17.07 -16.53
N THR A 96 -3.94 -16.32 -15.78
CA THR A 96 -3.48 -15.35 -14.77
C THR A 96 -2.51 -15.96 -13.76
N LEU A 97 -2.79 -17.15 -13.23
CA LEU A 97 -1.92 -17.80 -12.24
C LEU A 97 -0.56 -18.22 -12.84
N THR A 98 -0.56 -18.71 -14.09
CA THR A 98 0.67 -19.10 -14.81
C THR A 98 1.55 -17.88 -15.11
N ARG A 99 0.90 -16.78 -15.46
CA ARG A 99 1.49 -15.48 -15.72
C ARG A 99 2.19 -14.90 -14.48
N PHE A 100 1.50 -14.86 -13.34
CA PHE A 100 2.13 -14.44 -12.08
C PHE A 100 3.32 -15.32 -11.69
N ARG A 101 3.25 -16.62 -11.98
CA ARG A 101 4.36 -17.54 -11.69
C ARG A 101 5.64 -17.16 -12.45
N ASN A 102 5.51 -16.63 -13.67
CA ASN A 102 6.66 -16.33 -14.52
C ASN A 102 6.99 -14.83 -14.58
N VAL A 103 6.12 -13.96 -14.04
CA VAL A 103 6.21 -12.50 -14.18
C VAL A 103 6.45 -12.11 -15.65
N ALA A 104 5.67 -12.73 -16.55
CA ALA A 104 5.80 -12.57 -18.00
C ALA A 104 4.67 -11.67 -18.53
N PRO A 105 4.97 -10.48 -19.08
CA PRO A 105 3.95 -9.55 -19.57
C PRO A 105 3.10 -10.09 -20.72
N LYS A 106 1.90 -9.51 -20.94
CA LYS A 106 0.92 -9.87 -21.96
C LYS A 106 1.26 -9.14 -23.19
N ASN A 107 1.12 -7.88 -22.93
CA ASN A 107 1.30 -6.72 -23.70
C ASN A 107 2.09 -5.82 -22.75
N THR A 108 2.78 -4.85 -23.28
CA THR A 108 3.40 -3.79 -22.49
C THR A 108 2.78 -2.51 -22.98
N ALA A 109 1.94 -1.89 -22.17
CA ALA A 109 1.29 -0.63 -22.54
C ALA A 109 1.99 0.51 -21.83
N ASN A 110 2.39 1.54 -22.59
CA ASN A 110 3.01 2.73 -22.03
C ASN A 110 1.99 3.86 -21.96
N VAL A 111 1.56 4.24 -20.76
CA VAL A 111 0.66 5.37 -20.54
C VAL A 111 1.50 6.59 -20.16
N ARG A 112 1.43 7.63 -20.98
CA ARG A 112 2.15 8.89 -20.75
C ARG A 112 1.24 9.86 -20.02
N PHE A 113 1.78 10.49 -18.98
CA PHE A 113 1.06 11.52 -18.27
C PHE A 113 1.46 12.91 -18.71
N ASN A 114 0.48 13.68 -19.17
CA ASN A 114 0.70 15.04 -19.65
C ASN A 114 0.74 16.06 -18.52
N GLU A 115 -0.01 15.83 -17.44
CA GLU A 115 -0.12 16.79 -16.35
C GLU A 115 0.99 16.64 -15.30
N PRO A 116 1.42 17.75 -14.66
CA PRO A 116 2.52 17.74 -13.71
C PRO A 116 2.19 16.85 -12.52
N SER A 117 3.17 16.06 -12.09
CA SER A 117 3.02 15.14 -10.97
C SER A 117 2.56 15.86 -9.70
N GLY A 118 1.38 15.51 -9.19
CA GLY A 118 0.92 15.95 -7.87
C GLY A 118 1.61 15.21 -6.74
N SER A 119 1.18 15.49 -5.51
CA SER A 119 1.73 14.90 -4.29
C SER A 119 0.98 13.67 -3.80
N LEU A 120 -0.24 13.44 -4.29
CA LEU A 120 -1.13 12.39 -3.81
C LEU A 120 -1.33 11.34 -4.91
N TYR A 121 -1.15 10.07 -4.54
CA TYR A 121 -1.35 8.91 -5.40
C TYR A 121 -2.03 7.80 -4.61
N GLU A 122 -3.02 7.17 -5.22
CA GLU A 122 -3.67 5.97 -4.69
C GLU A 122 -3.86 5.00 -5.86
N TYR A 123 -3.55 3.72 -5.67
CA TYR A 123 -3.77 2.71 -6.70
C TYR A 123 -4.42 1.49 -6.08
N LEU A 124 -5.59 1.10 -6.57
CA LEU A 124 -6.23 -0.13 -6.15
C LEU A 124 -7.00 -0.73 -7.32
N GLU A 125 -6.81 -2.03 -7.56
CA GLU A 125 -7.58 -2.81 -8.55
C GLU A 125 -7.68 -2.17 -9.95
N GLY A 126 -6.61 -1.52 -10.40
CA GLY A 126 -6.53 -0.90 -11.73
C GLY A 126 -6.93 0.56 -11.80
N VAL A 127 -7.44 1.13 -10.72
CA VAL A 127 -7.73 2.56 -10.66
C VAL A 127 -6.55 3.27 -10.04
N LEU A 128 -5.92 4.17 -10.80
CA LEU A 128 -4.88 5.06 -10.32
C LEU A 128 -5.45 6.47 -10.17
N LEU A 129 -5.38 7.01 -8.97
CA LEU A 129 -5.76 8.37 -8.65
C LEU A 129 -4.53 9.24 -8.51
N ARG A 130 -4.61 10.48 -8.99
CA ARG A 130 -3.55 11.46 -8.81
C ARG A 130 -4.06 12.88 -8.82
N THR A 131 -3.42 13.74 -8.04
CA THR A 131 -3.68 15.19 -8.08
C THR A 131 -2.75 15.89 -9.07
N THR A 132 -3.10 17.10 -9.48
CA THR A 132 -2.19 17.98 -10.25
C THR A 132 -1.48 18.98 -9.37
N ARG A 133 -0.22 19.24 -9.66
CA ARG A 133 0.44 20.42 -9.10
C ARG A 133 0.06 21.65 -9.92
N VAL A 134 -0.31 22.75 -9.26
CA VAL A 134 -0.47 24.04 -9.94
C VAL A 134 0.93 24.51 -10.39
N PRO A 135 1.18 24.75 -11.69
CA PRO A 135 2.48 25.19 -12.17
C PRO A 135 2.95 26.46 -11.46
N GLY A 136 4.20 26.48 -11.00
CA GLY A 136 4.79 27.62 -10.26
C GLY A 136 4.34 27.76 -8.81
N ALA A 137 3.39 26.94 -8.34
CA ALA A 137 3.01 26.95 -6.94
C ALA A 137 4.05 26.20 -6.08
N PRO A 138 4.28 26.62 -4.83
CA PRO A 138 5.16 25.90 -3.92
C PRO A 138 4.73 24.44 -3.80
N SER A 139 5.68 23.53 -3.55
CA SER A 139 5.43 22.08 -3.49
C SER A 139 4.30 21.67 -2.52
N ARG A 140 4.00 22.53 -1.54
CA ARG A 140 2.93 22.38 -0.55
C ARG A 140 1.55 22.83 -1.02
N THR A 141 1.42 23.47 -2.18
CA THR A 141 0.12 23.93 -2.68
C THR A 141 -0.74 22.75 -3.07
N LYS A 142 -1.76 22.50 -2.25
CA LYS A 142 -2.76 21.46 -2.45
C LYS A 142 -3.65 21.77 -3.66
N SER A 143 -3.90 20.75 -4.48
CA SER A 143 -4.74 20.85 -5.66
C SER A 143 -6.23 20.79 -5.33
N ARG A 144 -7.05 21.25 -6.27
CA ARG A 144 -8.50 21.01 -6.30
C ARG A 144 -8.90 19.95 -7.33
N THR A 145 -7.96 19.58 -8.19
CA THR A 145 -8.21 18.74 -9.36
C THR A 145 -7.65 17.34 -9.12
N LEU A 146 -8.51 16.36 -9.34
CA LEU A 146 -8.23 14.93 -9.26
C LEU A 146 -8.32 14.33 -10.67
N HIS A 147 -7.31 13.57 -11.06
CA HIS A 147 -7.37 12.70 -12.23
C HIS A 147 -7.51 11.25 -11.79
N VAL A 148 -8.36 10.54 -12.49
CA VAL A 148 -8.67 9.13 -12.28
C VAL A 148 -8.35 8.39 -13.56
N TYR A 149 -7.50 7.38 -13.45
CA TYR A 149 -7.07 6.54 -14.55
C TYR A 149 -7.59 5.12 -14.33
N ASP A 150 -8.56 4.70 -15.13
CA ASP A 150 -9.08 3.33 -15.11
C ASP A 150 -8.28 2.44 -16.05
N LEU A 151 -7.18 1.89 -15.54
CA LEU A 151 -6.28 1.03 -16.29
C LEU A 151 -6.88 -0.34 -16.61
N ARG A 152 -8.08 -0.67 -16.10
CA ARG A 152 -8.82 -1.89 -16.53
C ARG A 152 -9.29 -1.75 -17.97
N MET A 153 -9.59 -0.52 -18.39
CA MET A 153 -10.02 -0.24 -19.75
C MET A 153 -8.86 -0.32 -20.75
N VAL A 154 -7.59 -0.35 -20.33
CA VAL A 154 -6.45 -0.44 -21.26
C VAL A 154 -6.34 -1.84 -21.89
N ASP A 155 -6.74 -2.89 -21.16
CA ASP A 155 -6.58 -4.28 -21.59
C ASP A 155 -7.70 -4.78 -22.53
N GLU A 156 -8.84 -4.07 -22.62
CA GLU A 156 -10.02 -4.49 -23.41
C GLU A 156 -9.87 -4.26 -24.94
N TRP A 157 -8.78 -3.62 -25.39
CA TRP A 157 -8.67 -3.11 -26.77
C TRP A 157 -8.00 -4.07 -27.76
N GLU A 158 -7.50 -5.22 -27.31
CA GLU A 158 -6.78 -6.18 -28.16
C GLU A 158 -7.40 -7.57 -28.09
N ASP A 159 -8.52 -7.76 -28.79
CA ASP A 159 -8.97 -9.06 -29.33
C ASP A 159 -9.81 -8.83 -30.61
N THR A 160 -9.41 -7.88 -31.47
CA THR A 160 -9.84 -7.91 -32.88
C THR A 160 -9.05 -9.00 -33.61
N GLU A 161 -9.45 -10.26 -33.41
CA GLU A 161 -8.89 -11.49 -34.02
C GLU A 161 -8.96 -11.55 -35.56
N ASP A 162 -9.22 -10.44 -36.26
CA ASP A 162 -9.44 -10.41 -37.73
C ASP A 162 -8.31 -9.74 -38.53
N ALA A 163 -7.18 -9.36 -37.91
CA ALA A 163 -6.00 -8.96 -38.66
C ALA A 163 -5.30 -10.21 -39.23
N MET A 164 -5.73 -10.61 -40.42
CA MET A 164 -5.16 -11.68 -41.22
C MET A 164 -3.63 -11.63 -41.19
N GLU A 165 -3.03 -12.78 -40.88
CA GLU A 165 -1.62 -13.11 -41.08
C GLU A 165 -1.22 -12.73 -42.51
N ASP A 166 -0.59 -11.56 -42.70
CA ASP A 166 0.28 -11.20 -43.83
C ASP A 166 0.56 -9.68 -43.74
N ASP A 167 1.55 -9.28 -42.93
CA ASP A 167 2.52 -8.20 -43.21
C ASP A 167 3.21 -7.73 -41.91
N ASP A 168 4.53 -7.99 -41.81
CA ASP A 168 5.43 -7.59 -40.71
C ASP A 168 5.74 -6.07 -40.71
N GLU A 169 4.74 -5.20 -40.86
CA GLU A 169 4.94 -3.76 -40.69
C GLU A 169 4.78 -3.37 -39.22
N VAL A 170 5.92 -3.03 -38.59
CA VAL A 170 5.98 -2.34 -37.30
C VAL A 170 5.28 -0.98 -37.46
N PHE A 171 3.98 -0.92 -37.18
CA PHE A 171 3.25 0.33 -37.12
C PHE A 171 3.69 1.10 -35.87
N GLU A 172 4.65 2.01 -36.04
CA GLU A 172 4.80 3.16 -35.14
C GLU A 172 3.53 4.01 -35.30
N THR A 173 2.53 3.78 -34.46
CA THR A 173 1.32 4.60 -34.36
C THR A 173 1.67 5.98 -33.82
N ASN A 174 2.18 6.83 -34.71
CA ASN A 174 2.35 8.28 -34.52
C ASN A 174 1.01 9.05 -34.65
N SER A 175 -0.13 8.42 -34.38
CA SER A 175 -1.39 9.15 -34.32
C SER A 175 -1.43 9.94 -33.01
N GLU A 176 -1.52 11.25 -33.12
CA GLU A 176 -2.02 12.15 -32.07
C GLU A 176 -3.38 11.62 -31.61
N SER A 177 -3.36 10.75 -30.60
CA SER A 177 -4.42 9.78 -30.31
C SER A 177 -5.68 10.44 -29.73
N PRO A 178 -6.86 10.20 -30.32
CA PRO A 178 -8.16 10.44 -29.68
C PRO A 178 -8.43 9.60 -28.40
N MET A 179 -7.47 8.76 -27.98
CA MET A 179 -7.62 7.70 -26.97
C MET A 179 -7.43 8.13 -25.51
N GLU A 180 -6.96 9.35 -25.21
CA GLU A 180 -6.76 9.78 -23.81
C GLU A 180 -8.10 10.02 -23.08
N GLY A 181 -9.23 10.14 -23.82
CA GLY A 181 -10.55 10.41 -23.23
C GLY A 181 -11.28 9.21 -22.63
N ASP A 182 -10.92 7.96 -23.00
CA ASP A 182 -11.76 6.80 -22.69
C ASP A 182 -11.47 6.17 -21.32
N PHE A 183 -10.23 6.26 -20.82
CA PHE A 183 -9.84 5.67 -19.52
C PHE A 183 -9.41 6.71 -18.47
N LYS A 184 -9.39 7.99 -18.83
CA LYS A 184 -9.03 9.10 -17.93
C LYS A 184 -10.25 9.97 -17.68
N THR A 185 -10.56 10.19 -16.41
CA THR A 185 -11.54 11.19 -16.00
C THR A 185 -10.87 12.23 -15.11
N GLU A 186 -11.36 13.46 -15.19
CA GLU A 186 -10.88 14.58 -14.40
C GLU A 186 -12.06 15.22 -13.67
N HIS A 187 -11.86 15.55 -12.40
CA HIS A 187 -12.83 16.29 -11.61
C HIS A 187 -12.15 17.38 -10.78
N THR A 188 -12.76 18.57 -10.74
CA THR A 188 -12.28 19.69 -9.94
C THR A 188 -13.29 20.01 -8.84
N PHE A 189 -12.88 19.82 -7.59
CA PHE A 189 -13.68 20.12 -6.41
C PHE A 189 -13.66 21.63 -6.08
N ASP A 190 -14.65 22.09 -5.33
CA ASP A 190 -14.72 23.46 -4.82
C ASP A 190 -13.81 23.71 -3.59
N PHE A 191 -13.34 22.63 -2.96
CA PHE A 191 -12.37 22.63 -1.87
C PHE A 191 -10.99 22.09 -2.28
N LYS A 192 -9.99 22.31 -1.42
CA LYS A 192 -8.62 21.79 -1.62
C LYS A 192 -8.54 20.35 -1.14
N ILE A 193 -8.07 19.45 -2.01
CA ILE A 193 -7.84 18.04 -1.70
C ILE A 193 -6.63 17.92 -0.78
N ARG A 194 -6.81 17.32 0.39
CA ARG A 194 -5.73 17.09 1.36
C ARG A 194 -5.18 15.67 1.28
N GLU A 195 -6.08 14.70 1.20
CA GLU A 195 -5.82 13.27 1.06
C GLU A 195 -6.95 12.59 0.27
N ILE A 196 -6.66 11.41 -0.28
CA ILE A 196 -7.63 10.59 -1.03
C ILE A 196 -7.53 9.13 -0.61
N ALA A 197 -8.66 8.42 -0.68
CA ALA A 197 -8.71 6.98 -0.61
C ALA A 197 -9.81 6.46 -1.54
N THR A 198 -9.70 5.23 -2.02
CA THR A 198 -10.73 4.66 -2.89
C THR A 198 -10.95 3.18 -2.63
N ASP A 199 -12.18 2.76 -2.90
CA ASP A 199 -12.53 1.37 -3.06
C ASP A 199 -13.27 1.19 -4.39
N PRO A 200 -12.54 0.86 -5.48
CA PRO A 200 -13.13 0.69 -6.80
C PRO A 200 -14.17 -0.43 -6.87
N THR A 201 -14.06 -1.44 -6.00
CA THR A 201 -15.07 -2.51 -5.94
C THR A 201 -16.42 -1.98 -5.51
N GLN A 202 -16.48 -0.86 -4.77
CA GLN A 202 -17.72 -0.28 -4.27
C GLN A 202 -18.12 1.00 -4.99
N ASP A 203 -17.35 1.39 -6.01
CA ASP A 203 -17.44 2.72 -6.64
C ASP A 203 -17.27 3.86 -5.63
N LEU A 204 -16.46 3.66 -4.58
CA LEU A 204 -16.30 4.63 -3.50
C LEU A 204 -15.01 5.44 -3.68
N LEU A 205 -15.15 6.76 -3.63
CA LEU A 205 -14.07 7.74 -3.58
C LEU A 205 -14.22 8.57 -2.30
N ILE A 206 -13.16 8.63 -1.51
CA ILE A 206 -13.09 9.46 -0.31
C ILE A 206 -12.11 10.58 -0.59
N VAL A 207 -12.57 11.82 -0.40
CA VAL A 207 -11.74 13.01 -0.56
C VAL A 207 -11.75 13.78 0.74
N VAL A 208 -10.56 14.10 1.26
CA VAL A 208 -10.44 14.82 2.53
C VAL A 208 -10.25 16.31 2.27
N SER A 209 -11.04 17.13 2.94
CA SER A 209 -10.85 18.59 3.01
C SER A 209 -10.59 19.02 4.47
N VAL A 210 -10.01 20.21 4.62
CA VAL A 210 -9.79 20.84 5.93
C VAL A 210 -10.34 22.25 5.87
N THR A 211 -11.38 22.50 6.66
CA THR A 211 -12.12 23.76 6.71
C THR A 211 -11.75 24.53 7.98
N PRO A 212 -11.17 25.75 7.89
CA PRO A 212 -10.85 26.53 9.08
C PRO A 212 -12.13 26.96 9.81
N ILE A 213 -12.20 26.70 11.11
CA ILE A 213 -13.33 27.09 11.98
C ILE A 213 -13.17 28.54 12.45
N ARG A 214 -11.92 28.94 12.69
CA ARG A 214 -11.55 30.31 13.11
C ARG A 214 -10.57 30.91 12.11
N GLU A 215 -10.78 32.17 11.77
CA GLU A 215 -9.87 32.88 10.88
C GLU A 215 -8.48 33.06 11.52
N PRO A 216 -7.38 33.07 10.72
CA PRO A 216 -5.99 33.09 11.19
C PRO A 216 -5.53 34.29 12.06
N GLY A 217 -6.44 35.17 12.53
CA GLY A 217 -6.09 36.40 13.26
C GLY A 217 -6.45 36.42 14.75
N HIS A 218 -7.20 35.43 15.27
CA HIS A 218 -7.84 35.54 16.59
C HIS A 218 -7.68 34.31 17.50
N GLY A 219 -6.48 33.72 17.57
CA GLY A 219 -6.13 32.66 18.53
C GLY A 219 -5.42 31.46 17.90
N GLN A 220 -5.40 30.34 18.63
CA GLN A 220 -4.92 29.05 18.09
C GLN A 220 -5.74 28.65 16.85
N PHE A 221 -5.05 28.28 15.78
CA PHE A 221 -5.69 27.77 14.57
C PHE A 221 -6.53 26.54 14.93
N GLN A 222 -7.77 26.53 14.45
CA GLN A 222 -8.67 25.40 14.60
C GLN A 222 -9.32 25.13 13.26
N ALA A 223 -9.16 23.92 12.76
CA ALA A 223 -9.84 23.47 11.55
C ALA A 223 -10.63 22.19 11.80
N MET A 224 -11.67 22.00 11.00
CA MET A 224 -12.46 20.79 10.93
C MET A 224 -11.99 19.98 9.73
N MET A 225 -11.75 18.69 9.95
CA MET A 225 -11.48 17.75 8.86
C MET A 225 -12.79 17.11 8.41
N GLU A 226 -13.02 17.13 7.10
CA GLU A 226 -14.23 16.59 6.47
C GLU A 226 -13.84 15.48 5.51
N LEU A 227 -14.50 14.32 5.64
CA LEU A 227 -14.36 13.18 4.74
C LEU A 227 -15.56 13.19 3.78
N HIS A 228 -15.32 13.56 2.52
CA HIS A 228 -16.35 13.62 1.49
C HIS A 228 -16.46 12.28 0.77
N LEU A 229 -17.66 11.70 0.74
CA LEU A 229 -17.96 10.38 0.19
C LEU A 229 -18.60 10.52 -1.20
N PHE A 230 -17.80 10.32 -2.24
CA PHE A 230 -18.23 10.42 -3.64
C PHE A 230 -18.31 9.04 -4.29
N SER A 231 -19.09 8.95 -5.37
CA SER A 231 -19.00 7.87 -6.34
C SER A 231 -17.77 8.10 -7.22
N LEU A 232 -16.92 7.08 -7.35
CA LEU A 232 -15.71 7.15 -8.17
C LEU A 232 -16.02 7.36 -9.66
N SER A 233 -17.10 6.74 -10.15
CA SER A 233 -17.52 6.81 -11.55
C SER A 233 -18.23 8.11 -11.93
N THR A 234 -18.92 8.76 -10.99
CA THR A 234 -19.74 9.96 -11.28
C THR A 234 -19.22 11.24 -10.64
N PHE A 235 -18.35 11.15 -9.62
CA PHE A 235 -17.94 12.25 -8.75
C PHE A 235 -19.09 12.97 -8.04
N GLU A 236 -20.28 12.36 -8.01
CA GLU A 236 -21.43 12.84 -7.25
C GLU A 236 -21.44 12.19 -5.85
N PRO A 237 -22.17 12.75 -4.87
CA PRO A 237 -22.34 12.12 -3.56
C PRO A 237 -22.71 10.64 -3.68
N HIS A 238 -21.99 9.79 -2.96
CA HIS A 238 -22.12 8.35 -3.11
C HIS A 238 -23.55 7.89 -2.77
N PRO A 239 -24.25 7.13 -3.64
CA PRO A 239 -25.68 6.86 -3.49
C PRO A 239 -26.03 5.98 -2.27
N LYS A 240 -25.07 5.20 -1.76
CA LYS A 240 -25.24 4.41 -0.53
C LYS A 240 -24.96 5.19 0.77
N ALA A 241 -24.40 6.39 0.68
CA ALA A 241 -24.08 7.20 1.85
C ALA A 241 -25.31 8.03 2.24
N GLU A 242 -25.88 7.80 3.43
CA GLU A 242 -26.92 8.65 4.02
C GLU A 242 -26.43 10.09 4.21
N ARG A 243 -25.13 10.22 4.52
CA ARG A 243 -24.44 11.49 4.70
C ARG A 243 -23.24 11.54 3.76
N HIS A 244 -23.25 12.52 2.87
CA HIS A 244 -22.14 12.75 1.95
C HIS A 244 -20.84 13.16 2.67
N ILE A 245 -20.95 13.86 3.80
CA ILE A 245 -19.81 14.38 4.55
C ILE A 245 -19.80 13.74 5.93
N ILE A 246 -18.66 13.15 6.31
CA ILE A 246 -18.38 12.71 7.67
C ILE A 246 -17.39 13.69 8.29
N GLU A 247 -17.80 14.34 9.38
CA GLU A 247 -16.91 15.18 10.17
C GLU A 247 -16.00 14.32 11.04
N PHE A 248 -14.71 14.63 11.03
CA PHE A 248 -13.77 13.99 11.92
C PHE A 248 -13.96 14.50 13.36
N PRO A 249 -14.03 13.62 14.38
CA PRO A 249 -14.40 14.00 15.75
C PRO A 249 -13.50 15.02 16.43
N GLN A 250 -12.25 15.18 15.98
CA GLN A 250 -11.28 16.08 16.59
C GLN A 250 -10.97 17.27 15.70
N HIS A 251 -10.86 18.45 16.33
CA HIS A 251 -10.37 19.65 15.67
C HIS A 251 -8.85 19.56 15.45
N LEU A 252 -8.41 20.02 14.30
CA LEU A 252 -7.00 20.05 13.94
C LEU A 252 -6.37 21.38 14.39
N ALA A 253 -5.20 21.28 15.00
CA ALA A 253 -4.34 22.43 15.34
C ALA A 253 -3.49 22.90 14.15
N SER A 254 -3.44 22.13 13.06
CA SER A 254 -2.68 22.42 11.84
C SER A 254 -3.49 22.06 10.59
N ASP A 255 -3.14 22.66 9.46
CA ASP A 255 -3.69 22.28 8.15
C ASP A 255 -2.89 21.14 7.48
N GLU A 256 -1.75 20.78 8.07
CA GLU A 256 -0.96 19.61 7.71
C GLU A 256 -1.54 18.38 8.40
N ILE A 257 -2.02 17.45 7.59
CA ILE A 257 -2.55 16.16 8.03
C ILE A 257 -1.76 15.05 7.36
N ILE A 258 -1.61 13.95 8.10
CA ILE A 258 -1.03 12.72 7.59
C ILE A 258 -2.01 11.62 7.99
N LEU A 259 -2.67 11.05 6.98
CA LEU A 259 -3.73 10.06 7.17
C LEU A 259 -3.32 8.71 6.58
N ASP A 260 -3.77 7.65 7.23
CA ASP A 260 -3.79 6.31 6.66
C ASP A 260 -5.24 5.81 6.61
N PHE A 261 -5.58 5.07 5.55
CA PHE A 261 -6.93 4.58 5.29
C PHE A 261 -6.99 3.06 5.17
N GLN A 262 -8.10 2.49 5.64
CA GLN A 262 -8.52 1.12 5.30
C GLN A 262 -10.03 1.12 5.07
N ILE A 263 -10.48 0.56 3.96
CA ILE A 263 -11.90 0.41 3.62
C ILE A 263 -12.22 -1.08 3.58
N CYS A 264 -13.19 -1.51 4.37
CA CYS A 264 -13.59 -2.92 4.50
C CYS A 264 -15.11 -3.00 4.50
N ASP A 265 -15.70 -3.40 3.37
CA ASP A 265 -17.15 -3.39 3.18
C ASP A 265 -17.74 -2.00 3.51
N ASP A 266 -18.74 -1.93 4.40
CA ASP A 266 -19.36 -0.68 4.85
C ASP A 266 -18.53 0.10 5.89
N ALA A 267 -17.33 -0.39 6.23
CA ALA A 267 -16.44 0.19 7.22
C ALA A 267 -15.37 1.09 6.59
N LEU A 268 -15.24 2.31 7.09
CA LEU A 268 -14.15 3.24 6.78
C LEU A 268 -13.31 3.45 8.03
N TYR A 269 -12.01 3.19 7.98
CA TYR A 269 -11.07 3.49 9.05
C TYR A 269 -10.09 4.56 8.61
N VAL A 270 -9.89 5.56 9.47
CA VAL A 270 -8.97 6.66 9.25
C VAL A 270 -8.10 6.83 10.48
N MET A 271 -6.79 6.69 10.29
CA MET A 271 -5.82 7.07 11.31
C MET A 271 -5.25 8.43 10.99
N SER A 272 -5.36 9.37 11.92
CA SER A 272 -4.61 10.63 11.88
C SER A 272 -3.34 10.47 12.70
N ARG A 273 -2.19 10.61 12.05
CA ARG A 273 -0.91 10.61 12.74
C ARG A 273 -0.69 11.97 13.40
N GLY A 274 -0.34 11.96 14.69
CA GLY A 274 0.16 13.16 15.35
C GLY A 274 1.51 13.57 14.76
N THR A 275 2.03 14.74 15.14
CA THR A 275 3.40 15.16 14.78
C THR A 275 4.49 14.34 15.50
N GLY A 276 4.10 13.26 16.18
CA GLY A 276 4.97 12.34 16.89
C GLY A 276 5.41 12.88 18.25
N MET A 277 6.31 12.15 18.92
CA MET A 277 6.83 12.54 20.25
C MET A 277 7.67 13.81 20.27
N PHE A 278 8.04 14.34 19.10
CA PHE A 278 8.79 15.59 18.96
C PHE A 278 7.91 16.77 18.53
N GLY A 279 6.59 16.56 18.49
CA GLY A 279 5.59 17.59 18.19
C GLY A 279 5.52 18.68 19.26
N GLU A 280 4.84 19.78 18.94
CA GLU A 280 4.49 20.79 19.92
C GLU A 280 3.66 20.17 21.06
N PRO A 281 3.73 20.69 22.31
CA PRO A 281 3.01 20.13 23.46
C PRO A 281 1.49 20.00 23.26
N ASP A 282 0.94 20.81 22.36
CA ASP A 282 -0.49 20.84 22.02
C ASP A 282 -0.83 19.99 20.77
N SER A 283 0.14 19.24 20.22
CA SER A 283 -0.12 18.37 19.08
C SER A 283 -0.97 17.17 19.48
N PRO A 284 -2.03 16.83 18.72
CA PRO A 284 -2.88 15.71 19.07
C PRO A 284 -2.11 14.39 18.99
N ASN A 285 -2.39 13.49 19.93
CA ASN A 285 -1.92 12.11 19.86
C ASN A 285 -2.38 11.47 18.54
N SER A 286 -1.66 10.43 18.11
CA SER A 286 -2.12 9.65 16.98
C SER A 286 -3.43 8.95 17.33
N ILE A 287 -4.41 9.02 16.44
CA ILE A 287 -5.77 8.53 16.69
C ILE A 287 -6.28 7.75 15.50
N LEU A 288 -7.01 6.67 15.77
CA LEU A 288 -7.66 5.83 14.78
C LEU A 288 -9.16 5.82 15.06
N TYR A 289 -9.96 6.22 14.09
CA TYR A 289 -11.42 6.12 14.13
C TYR A 289 -11.92 5.23 12.99
N GLY A 290 -13.02 4.53 13.25
CA GLY A 290 -13.74 3.74 12.26
C GLY A 290 -15.22 4.11 12.22
N TRP A 291 -15.76 4.28 11.03
CA TRP A 291 -17.17 4.59 10.78
C TRP A 291 -17.82 3.49 9.95
N GLU A 292 -19.13 3.34 10.12
CA GLU A 292 -19.99 2.79 9.10
C GLU A 292 -20.26 3.89 8.06
N TRP A 293 -19.52 3.90 6.95
CA TRP A 293 -19.53 5.05 6.04
C TRP A 293 -20.87 5.24 5.33
N THR A 294 -21.65 4.17 5.16
CA THR A 294 -23.00 4.21 4.57
C THR A 294 -23.98 5.01 5.44
N THR A 295 -23.82 5.03 6.75
CA THR A 295 -24.68 5.77 7.69
C THR A 295 -24.00 7.02 8.28
N GLY A 296 -22.68 7.12 8.16
CA GLY A 296 -21.85 8.12 8.83
C GLY A 296 -21.71 7.89 10.34
N ARG A 297 -22.14 6.73 10.86
CA ARG A 297 -22.08 6.42 12.29
C ARG A 297 -20.65 6.09 12.69
N LEU A 298 -20.10 6.84 13.65
CA LEU A 298 -18.82 6.52 14.29
C LEU A 298 -18.97 5.22 15.09
N HIS A 299 -18.19 4.20 14.72
CA HIS A 299 -18.27 2.86 15.27
C HIS A 299 -17.19 2.58 16.31
N VAL A 300 -15.93 2.90 16.00
CA VAL A 300 -14.79 2.55 16.87
C VAL A 300 -13.78 3.69 16.96
N GLY A 301 -13.10 3.82 18.09
CA GLY A 301 -12.01 4.76 18.32
C GLY A 301 -10.87 4.16 19.15
N VAL A 302 -9.64 4.56 18.83
CA VAL A 302 -8.42 4.29 19.60
C VAL A 302 -7.55 5.52 19.57
N GLU A 303 -7.04 5.92 20.72
CA GLU A 303 -6.06 6.99 20.87
C GLU A 303 -4.75 6.41 21.37
N ALA A 304 -3.64 6.88 20.79
CA ALA A 304 -2.30 6.54 21.24
C ALA A 304 -2.02 7.21 22.60
N PRO A 305 -1.49 6.47 23.59
CA PRO A 305 -0.95 7.08 24.80
C PRO A 305 0.19 8.07 24.48
N GLU A 306 0.44 9.04 25.36
CA GLU A 306 1.42 10.13 25.14
C GLU A 306 2.85 9.67 24.77
N HIS A 307 3.27 8.49 25.22
CA HIS A 307 4.63 7.94 24.99
C HIS A 307 4.66 6.87 23.88
N VAL A 308 3.58 6.77 23.12
CA VAL A 308 3.33 5.76 22.09
C VAL A 308 3.03 6.48 20.78
N SER A 309 3.77 6.15 19.72
CA SER A 309 3.46 6.61 18.37
C SER A 309 2.73 5.51 17.59
N PHE A 310 1.65 5.87 16.90
CA PHE A 310 1.02 5.02 15.88
C PHE A 310 1.50 5.49 14.50
N GLU A 311 2.22 4.64 13.80
CA GLU A 311 2.88 5.01 12.54
C GLU A 311 2.09 4.61 11.30
N SER A 312 1.27 3.56 11.40
CA SER A 312 0.34 3.06 10.38
C SER A 312 -0.62 2.04 11.01
N PHE A 313 -1.57 1.48 10.23
CA PHE A 313 -2.40 0.36 10.69
C PHE A 313 -2.90 -0.47 9.51
N VAL A 314 -3.31 -1.71 9.80
CA VAL A 314 -3.99 -2.60 8.83
C VAL A 314 -5.13 -3.36 9.46
N LEU A 315 -6.16 -3.68 8.67
CA LEU A 315 -7.22 -4.60 9.09
C LEU A 315 -6.76 -6.05 8.96
N LEU A 316 -6.88 -6.82 10.05
CA LEU A 316 -6.63 -8.26 10.02
C LEU A 316 -7.91 -9.03 9.71
N THR A 317 -9.02 -8.58 10.27
CA THR A 317 -10.39 -9.04 10.01
C THR A 317 -11.31 -7.82 9.92
N PRO A 318 -12.59 -7.97 9.53
CA PRO A 318 -13.55 -6.85 9.53
C PRO A 318 -13.79 -6.20 10.89
N SER A 319 -13.34 -6.84 11.97
CA SER A 319 -13.56 -6.38 13.35
C SER A 319 -12.27 -6.35 14.17
N SER A 320 -11.11 -6.27 13.51
CA SER A 320 -9.81 -6.20 14.16
C SER A 320 -8.74 -5.53 13.29
N PHE A 321 -7.79 -4.88 13.95
CA PHE A 321 -6.65 -4.25 13.28
C PHE A 321 -5.35 -4.46 14.06
N CYS A 322 -4.25 -4.34 13.32
CA CYS A 322 -2.89 -4.35 13.84
C CYS A 322 -2.28 -2.96 13.68
N ILE A 323 -1.71 -2.42 14.75
CA ILE A 323 -1.04 -1.13 14.77
C ILE A 323 0.43 -1.33 15.15
N PRO A 324 1.39 -1.00 14.28
CA PRO A 324 2.77 -0.85 14.66
C PRO A 324 2.93 0.33 15.62
N VAL A 325 3.58 0.04 16.74
CA VAL A 325 3.78 0.97 17.84
C VAL A 325 5.26 1.12 18.13
N THR A 326 5.69 2.37 18.23
CA THR A 326 7.00 2.74 18.77
C THR A 326 6.81 3.38 20.14
N ILE A 327 7.50 2.86 21.15
CA ILE A 327 7.40 3.32 22.54
C ILE A 327 8.75 3.86 22.98
N ALA A 328 8.81 5.12 23.41
CA ALA A 328 9.98 5.64 24.13
C ALA A 328 9.92 5.24 25.61
N ARG A 329 11.07 4.80 26.15
CA ARG A 329 11.22 4.43 27.55
C ARG A 329 12.49 5.02 28.13
N LEU A 330 12.42 5.37 29.42
CA LEU A 330 13.59 5.59 30.26
C LEU A 330 13.94 4.27 30.97
N PRO A 331 15.23 3.90 31.12
CA PRO A 331 15.65 2.66 31.78
C PRO A 331 15.23 2.58 33.24
N ASP A 332 15.10 3.73 33.89
CA ASP A 332 14.67 3.86 35.28
C ASP A 332 13.35 4.63 35.34
N ALA A 333 12.24 3.89 35.48
CA ALA A 333 10.88 4.44 35.48
C ALA A 333 10.58 5.36 36.70
N ALA A 334 11.57 5.60 37.56
CA ALA A 334 11.46 6.43 38.75
C ALA A 334 11.74 7.92 38.50
N LEU A 335 12.24 8.32 37.33
CA LEU A 335 12.45 9.74 37.00
C LEU A 335 11.10 10.41 36.76
N ALA A 336 10.78 11.43 37.56
CA ALA A 336 9.61 12.26 37.32
C ALA A 336 9.75 12.98 35.97
N PRO A 337 8.64 13.29 35.26
CA PRO A 337 8.69 14.02 33.98
C PRO A 337 9.48 15.34 34.04
N ASP A 338 9.50 15.98 35.21
CA ASP A 338 10.22 17.24 35.46
C ASP A 338 11.76 17.05 35.55
N ASP A 339 12.25 15.82 35.68
CA ASP A 339 13.68 15.47 35.80
C ASP A 339 14.33 15.05 34.47
N LEU A 340 13.70 15.36 33.33
CA LEU A 340 14.24 15.14 31.98
C LEU A 340 15.45 16.04 31.70
N THR A 341 16.56 15.76 32.38
CA THR A 341 17.85 16.40 32.09
C THR A 341 18.33 15.95 30.70
N PRO A 342 19.19 16.75 30.02
CA PRO A 342 19.87 16.30 28.80
C PRO A 342 20.59 14.95 28.98
N ALA A 343 21.00 14.60 30.21
CA ALA A 343 21.58 13.30 30.52
C ALA A 343 20.55 12.16 30.57
N ALA A 344 19.31 12.40 31.02
CA ALA A 344 18.21 11.45 30.95
C ALA A 344 17.78 11.18 29.50
N PHE A 345 17.78 12.23 28.65
CA PHE A 345 17.52 12.08 27.21
C PHE A 345 18.52 11.14 26.52
N ARG A 346 19.77 11.11 27.00
CA ARG A 346 20.81 10.16 26.51
C ARG A 346 20.52 8.70 26.84
N GLN A 347 19.62 8.45 27.79
CA GLN A 347 19.24 7.11 28.23
C GLN A 347 17.96 6.62 27.57
N LEU A 348 17.26 7.47 26.81
CA LEU A 348 16.06 7.05 26.08
C LEU A 348 16.38 5.89 25.15
N PHE A 349 15.55 4.87 25.23
CA PHE A 349 15.54 3.78 24.26
C PHE A 349 14.12 3.61 23.73
N TRP A 350 14.03 3.16 22.49
CA TRP A 350 12.77 2.87 21.84
C TRP A 350 12.59 1.37 21.71
N THR A 351 11.35 0.93 21.89
CA THR A 351 10.94 -0.46 21.66
C THR A 351 9.81 -0.48 20.65
N HIS A 352 9.83 -1.50 19.80
CA HIS A 352 8.91 -1.65 18.68
C HIS A 352 8.00 -2.83 18.93
N HIS A 353 6.71 -2.64 18.69
CA HIS A 353 5.65 -3.60 19.02
C HIS A 353 4.57 -3.62 17.94
N LEU A 354 3.87 -4.73 17.80
CA LEU A 354 2.58 -4.76 17.12
C LEU A 354 1.48 -4.87 18.16
N TYR A 355 0.60 -3.88 18.22
CA TYR A 355 -0.60 -3.92 19.06
C TYR A 355 -1.77 -4.45 18.23
N LEU A 356 -2.38 -5.53 18.70
CA LEU A 356 -3.53 -6.15 18.08
C LEU A 356 -4.79 -5.75 18.83
N TYR A 357 -5.70 -5.11 18.12
CA TYR A 357 -6.96 -4.64 18.65
C TYR A 357 -8.13 -5.39 18.03
N ALA A 358 -9.18 -5.60 18.82
CA ALA A 358 -10.44 -6.13 18.32
C ALA A 358 -11.63 -5.40 18.95
N TYR A 359 -12.76 -5.46 18.26
CA TYR A 359 -14.02 -4.85 18.66
C TYR A 359 -15.18 -5.66 18.07
N PRO A 360 -16.42 -5.49 18.56
CA PRO A 360 -17.57 -6.19 17.99
C PRO A 360 -17.83 -5.77 16.52
N PRO A 361 -18.40 -6.65 15.68
CA PRO A 361 -18.79 -6.31 14.31
C PRO A 361 -19.77 -5.12 14.22
N LEU A 362 -19.77 -4.41 13.09
CA LEU A 362 -20.61 -3.22 12.83
C LEU A 362 -22.12 -3.43 13.11
N GLY A 363 -22.64 -4.61 12.76
CA GLY A 363 -24.07 -4.93 12.92
C GLY A 363 -24.53 -5.15 14.36
N ASP A 364 -23.62 -5.27 15.33
CA ASP A 364 -23.92 -5.69 16.70
C ASP A 364 -24.27 -4.52 17.65
N HIS A 365 -24.38 -3.28 17.16
CA HIS A 365 -24.59 -2.10 18.00
C HIS A 365 -26.02 -1.57 18.01
N ALA A 366 -26.65 -1.70 19.16
CA ALA A 366 -27.95 -1.09 19.49
C ALA A 366 -27.84 0.29 20.17
N GLY A 367 -26.62 0.73 20.55
CA GLY A 367 -26.39 1.99 21.27
C GLY A 367 -25.93 3.15 20.37
N SER A 368 -26.09 4.39 20.85
CA SER A 368 -25.66 5.61 20.16
C SER A 368 -24.19 6.00 20.36
N GLY A 369 -23.44 5.25 21.19
CA GLY A 369 -22.02 5.48 21.46
C GLY A 369 -21.12 4.66 20.55
N HIS A 370 -19.92 5.18 20.27
CA HIS A 370 -18.85 4.42 19.62
C HIS A 370 -18.13 3.53 20.63
N TRP A 371 -17.45 2.49 20.15
CA TRP A 371 -16.70 1.55 20.97
C TRP A 371 -15.24 1.96 21.03
N THR A 372 -14.63 1.76 22.19
CA THR A 372 -13.18 1.79 22.30
C THR A 372 -12.66 0.41 21.92
N ALA A 373 -11.81 0.31 20.90
CA ALA A 373 -11.24 -0.98 20.52
C ALA A 373 -10.42 -1.55 21.70
N GLN A 374 -10.54 -2.85 21.94
CA GLN A 374 -9.83 -3.51 23.02
C GLN A 374 -8.46 -3.95 22.55
N HIS A 375 -7.39 -3.56 23.26
CA HIS A 375 -6.05 -4.09 23.04
C HIS A 375 -5.98 -5.53 23.56
N VAL A 376 -5.89 -6.49 22.65
CA VAL A 376 -6.01 -7.93 22.95
C VAL A 376 -4.66 -8.61 23.14
N SER A 377 -3.67 -8.27 22.31
CA SER A 377 -2.34 -8.86 22.37
C SER A 377 -1.28 -7.90 21.86
N THR A 378 -0.09 -8.01 22.43
CA THR A 378 1.12 -7.31 21.97
C THR A 378 2.08 -8.33 21.39
N VAL A 379 2.69 -8.04 20.25
CA VAL A 379 3.84 -8.80 19.73
C VAL A 379 5.09 -7.93 19.83
N ASP A 380 6.08 -8.38 20.59
CA ASP A 380 7.39 -7.72 20.62
C ASP A 380 8.08 -7.91 19.27
N MET A 381 8.62 -6.83 18.71
CA MET A 381 9.50 -6.89 17.53
C MET A 381 10.94 -7.22 17.96
N PRO A 382 11.86 -7.57 17.02
CA PRO A 382 13.26 -7.72 17.35
C PRO A 382 13.77 -6.46 18.08
N PRO A 383 14.65 -6.60 19.08
CA PRO A 383 15.24 -5.44 19.72
C PRO A 383 15.97 -4.63 18.63
N ILE A 384 15.62 -3.35 18.51
CA ILE A 384 16.24 -2.41 17.59
C ILE A 384 17.13 -1.49 18.41
N LYS A 385 18.42 -1.46 18.07
CA LYS A 385 19.41 -0.66 18.79
C LYS A 385 19.39 0.78 18.34
N ASN A 386 18.64 1.58 19.08
CA ASN A 386 18.62 3.02 18.91
C ASN A 386 19.77 3.61 19.72
N ARG A 387 20.83 4.05 19.03
CA ARG A 387 21.98 4.72 19.62
C ARG A 387 21.99 6.16 19.17
N PHE A 388 21.07 6.94 19.72
CA PHE A 388 20.85 8.33 19.34
C PHE A 388 22.15 9.17 19.33
N LEU A 389 22.97 9.01 20.37
CA LEU A 389 24.27 9.70 20.49
C LEU A 389 25.33 9.23 19.49
N GLN A 390 25.16 8.05 18.90
CA GLN A 390 26.06 7.49 17.88
C GLN A 390 25.47 7.69 16.47
N GLY A 391 24.48 8.57 16.33
CA GLY A 391 23.84 8.87 15.04
C GLY A 391 22.89 7.78 14.55
N VAL A 392 22.43 6.87 15.41
CA VAL A 392 21.43 5.85 15.04
C VAL A 392 20.05 6.26 15.61
N PRO A 393 19.21 6.94 14.81
CA PRO A 393 17.87 7.34 15.25
C PRO A 393 16.91 6.16 15.39
N PRO A 394 15.76 6.35 16.05
CA PRO A 394 14.69 5.36 16.04
C PRO A 394 14.26 5.01 14.61
N MET A 395 14.04 3.71 14.37
CA MET A 395 13.42 3.27 13.12
C MET A 395 11.92 3.57 13.15
N ALA A 396 11.40 4.14 12.08
CA ALA A 396 9.96 4.21 11.81
C ALA A 396 9.46 2.80 11.43
N MET A 397 8.23 2.49 11.82
CA MET A 397 7.64 1.17 11.55
C MET A 397 6.33 1.31 10.76
N GLY A 398 6.33 0.90 9.51
CA GLY A 398 5.12 0.82 8.68
C GLY A 398 4.51 -0.57 8.73
N ILE A 399 3.20 -0.69 8.51
CA ILE A 399 2.52 -1.95 8.23
C ILE A 399 1.59 -1.78 7.02
N ARG A 400 1.52 -2.80 6.17
CA ARG A 400 0.61 -2.81 5.03
C ARG A 400 0.10 -4.21 4.69
N THR A 401 -1.15 -4.30 4.28
CA THR A 401 -1.78 -5.50 3.71
C THR A 401 -2.80 -5.00 2.70
N ASP A 402 -2.84 -5.61 1.52
CA ASP A 402 -3.84 -5.29 0.51
C ASP A 402 -4.35 -6.56 -0.16
N PRO A 403 -5.60 -6.57 -0.63
CA PRO A 403 -6.61 -5.61 -0.20
C PRO A 403 -7.02 -5.87 1.26
N PRO A 404 -7.72 -4.91 1.90
CA PRO A 404 -8.36 -5.14 3.18
C PRO A 404 -9.29 -6.38 3.14
N PRO A 405 -9.57 -7.04 4.29
CA PRO A 405 -10.52 -8.14 4.33
C PRO A 405 -11.89 -7.67 3.84
N ARG A 406 -12.59 -8.50 3.06
CA ARG A 406 -13.96 -8.26 2.60
C ARG A 406 -14.88 -9.42 2.95
N THR A 407 -16.06 -9.12 3.47
CA THR A 407 -17.08 -10.15 3.75
C THR A 407 -18.21 -10.17 2.74
N PHE A 408 -18.41 -9.06 2.02
CA PHE A 408 -19.43 -8.97 0.99
C PHE A 408 -18.81 -8.83 -0.39
N ASN A 409 -19.47 -9.45 -1.36
CA ASN A 409 -19.10 -9.30 -2.77
C ASN A 409 -19.80 -8.06 -3.29
N SER A 410 -19.04 -7.11 -3.82
CA SER A 410 -19.63 -5.96 -4.50
C SER A 410 -19.86 -6.26 -5.99
N PRO A 411 -21.00 -5.83 -6.57
CA PRO A 411 -21.24 -5.94 -7.99
C PRO A 411 -20.48 -4.87 -8.80
N TYR A 412 -19.75 -3.95 -8.17
CA TYR A 412 -19.08 -2.86 -8.86
C TYR A 412 -17.65 -3.20 -9.33
N PRO A 413 -17.20 -2.63 -10.48
CA PRO A 413 -17.99 -1.80 -11.39
C PRO A 413 -19.12 -2.63 -12.05
N LEU A 414 -20.32 -2.07 -12.13
CA LEU A 414 -21.55 -2.77 -12.53
C LEU A 414 -21.42 -3.53 -13.87
N HIS A 415 -20.58 -3.01 -14.77
CA HIS A 415 -20.42 -3.55 -16.12
C HIS A 415 -19.29 -4.57 -16.25
N ALA A 416 -18.35 -4.60 -15.30
CA ALA A 416 -17.17 -5.47 -15.35
C ALA A 416 -16.69 -5.83 -13.93
N PRO A 417 -17.53 -6.48 -13.10
CA PRO A 417 -17.12 -6.85 -11.76
C PRO A 417 -15.89 -7.77 -11.82
N PRO A 418 -14.90 -7.59 -10.93
CA PRO A 418 -13.71 -8.45 -10.93
C PRO A 418 -14.14 -9.91 -10.74
N PRO A 419 -13.69 -10.86 -11.59
CA PRO A 419 -14.17 -12.24 -11.54
C PRO A 419 -13.71 -12.98 -10.29
N TYR A 420 -12.58 -12.58 -9.72
CA TYR A 420 -11.96 -13.22 -8.57
C TYR A 420 -11.85 -12.22 -7.44
N LEU A 421 -12.23 -12.65 -6.25
CA LEU A 421 -12.05 -11.89 -5.03
C LEU A 421 -11.03 -12.61 -4.15
N PRO A 422 -10.07 -11.89 -3.56
CA PRO A 422 -9.23 -12.40 -2.48
C PRO A 422 -10.02 -13.09 -1.37
N ASP A 423 -9.50 -14.19 -0.86
CA ASP A 423 -9.99 -14.77 0.38
C ASP A 423 -9.66 -13.82 1.54
N PRO A 424 -10.65 -13.31 2.30
CA PRO A 424 -10.42 -12.33 3.36
C PRO A 424 -9.56 -12.85 4.51
N GLU A 425 -9.37 -14.15 4.66
CA GLU A 425 -8.47 -14.71 5.68
C GLU A 425 -7.04 -14.91 5.17
N SER A 426 -6.85 -14.81 3.85
CA SER A 426 -5.55 -14.96 3.21
C SER A 426 -4.78 -13.64 3.16
N GLY A 427 -3.52 -13.74 2.77
CA GLY A 427 -2.64 -12.60 2.55
C GLY A 427 -1.50 -12.51 3.55
N VAL A 428 -0.56 -11.63 3.23
CA VAL A 428 0.57 -11.29 4.09
C VAL A 428 0.48 -9.83 4.55
N ALA A 429 0.86 -9.59 5.79
CA ALA A 429 1.16 -8.26 6.28
C ALA A 429 2.67 -8.00 6.11
N ILE A 430 2.99 -6.85 5.53
CA ILE A 430 4.35 -6.35 5.33
C ILE A 430 4.61 -5.27 6.37
N ILE A 431 5.54 -5.53 7.27
CA ILE A 431 6.01 -4.56 8.27
C ILE A 431 7.36 -4.03 7.80
N THR A 432 7.48 -2.73 7.61
CA THR A 432 8.72 -2.08 7.17
C THR A 432 9.38 -1.36 8.35
N PHE A 433 10.69 -1.49 8.48
CA PHE A 433 11.50 -0.73 9.41
C PHE A 433 12.43 0.15 8.61
N ALA A 434 12.31 1.46 8.74
CA ALA A 434 13.12 2.43 8.01
C ALA A 434 13.79 3.41 8.97
N LEU A 435 15.07 3.70 8.75
CA LEU A 435 15.80 4.66 9.57
C LEU A 435 15.27 6.09 9.32
N GLN A 436 14.99 6.84 10.39
CA GLN A 436 14.54 8.24 10.28
C GLN A 436 15.74 9.18 10.00
N ALA A 437 16.34 9.08 8.81
CA ALA A 437 17.56 9.81 8.46
C ALA A 437 17.39 11.35 8.40
N HIS A 438 16.19 11.83 8.05
CA HIS A 438 15.95 13.27 7.83
C HIS A 438 16.01 14.14 9.09
N PHE A 439 15.90 13.54 10.28
CA PHE A 439 15.87 14.30 11.53
C PHE A 439 17.25 14.60 12.10
N PHE A 440 18.32 13.94 11.63
CA PHE A 440 19.62 13.99 12.31
C PHE A 440 20.77 14.27 11.34
N PRO A 441 21.41 15.44 11.44
CA PRO A 441 22.55 15.80 10.58
C PRO A 441 23.86 15.08 10.94
N MET A 442 23.85 14.15 11.90
CA MET A 442 25.05 13.39 12.29
C MET A 442 25.22 12.18 11.38
N PHE A 443 26.07 12.34 10.36
CA PHE A 443 26.46 11.26 9.46
C PHE A 443 27.31 10.23 10.25
N ASN A 444 26.82 9.00 10.39
CA ASN A 444 27.65 7.89 10.82
C ASN A 444 28.10 7.12 9.56
N PRO A 445 29.38 7.23 9.15
CA PRO A 445 29.87 6.61 7.92
C PRO A 445 29.91 5.08 7.98
N GLU A 446 29.74 4.46 9.16
CA GLU A 446 29.72 3.01 9.33
C GLU A 446 28.33 2.38 9.05
N LEU A 447 27.29 3.20 8.89
CA LEU A 447 25.94 2.70 8.58
C LEU A 447 25.72 2.66 7.07
N PRO A 448 25.03 1.63 6.54
CA PRO A 448 24.50 1.66 5.18
C PRO A 448 23.66 2.93 5.00
N ASP A 449 23.65 3.49 3.79
CA ASP A 449 22.77 4.59 3.45
C ASP A 449 21.30 4.14 3.62
N ASN A 450 20.68 4.55 4.73
CA ASN A 450 19.29 4.31 5.09
C ASN A 450 18.87 2.81 5.08
N PRO A 451 19.30 2.00 6.07
CA PRO A 451 18.96 0.58 6.12
C PRO A 451 17.44 0.39 6.24
N VAL A 452 16.90 -0.51 5.42
CA VAL A 452 15.49 -0.88 5.45
C VAL A 452 15.36 -2.37 5.67
N PHE A 453 14.54 -2.73 6.64
CA PHE A 453 14.15 -4.12 6.88
C PHE A 453 12.68 -4.31 6.57
N THR A 454 12.33 -5.50 6.09
CA THR A 454 10.97 -5.88 5.76
C THR A 454 10.65 -7.20 6.43
N LEU A 455 9.70 -7.18 7.35
CA LEU A 455 9.17 -8.35 8.02
C LEU A 455 7.84 -8.74 7.36
N ILE A 456 7.78 -9.95 6.81
CA ILE A 456 6.58 -10.51 6.19
C ILE A 456 5.98 -11.55 7.13
N VAL A 457 4.67 -11.50 7.36
CA VAL A 457 3.95 -12.47 8.17
C VAL A 457 2.58 -12.75 7.56
N TYR A 458 2.08 -13.99 7.63
CA TYR A 458 0.70 -14.24 7.21
C TYR A 458 -0.29 -13.47 8.07
N LYS A 459 -1.31 -12.88 7.44
CA LYS A 459 -2.41 -12.22 8.14
C LYS A 459 -3.10 -13.18 9.12
N SER A 460 -3.30 -14.43 8.71
CA SER A 460 -3.87 -15.49 9.54
C SER A 460 -3.04 -15.83 10.78
N THR A 461 -1.71 -15.64 10.75
CA THR A 461 -0.85 -15.84 11.93
C THR A 461 -1.13 -14.79 12.99
N LEU A 462 -1.26 -13.52 12.59
CA LEU A 462 -1.62 -12.43 13.51
C LEU A 462 -3.08 -12.56 13.98
N ALA A 463 -4.00 -12.92 13.08
CA ALA A 463 -5.42 -13.09 13.41
C ALA A 463 -5.67 -14.20 14.45
N LYS A 464 -4.85 -15.26 14.49
CA LYS A 464 -4.94 -16.32 15.52
C LYS A 464 -4.65 -15.84 16.94
N LEU A 465 -4.05 -14.66 17.10
CA LEU A 465 -3.80 -14.05 18.41
C LEU A 465 -5.00 -13.26 18.93
N LEU A 466 -6.04 -13.12 18.11
CA LEU A 466 -7.26 -12.40 18.43
C LEU A 466 -8.38 -13.39 18.81
N PRO A 467 -9.33 -12.99 19.66
CA PRO A 467 -10.54 -13.75 19.86
C PRO A 467 -11.37 -13.78 18.57
N GLU A 468 -12.21 -14.80 18.42
CA GLU A 468 -13.17 -14.85 17.32
C GLU A 468 -14.12 -13.62 17.36
N PRO A 469 -14.58 -13.10 16.20
CA PRO A 469 -15.48 -11.95 16.12
C PRO A 469 -16.80 -12.09 16.90
N THR A 470 -17.23 -13.34 17.12
CA THR A 470 -18.44 -13.71 17.88
C THR A 470 -18.17 -13.88 19.38
N SER A 471 -16.91 -13.75 19.81
CA SER A 471 -16.53 -13.99 21.19
C SER A 471 -17.17 -12.97 22.13
N PRO A 472 -17.81 -13.40 23.23
CA PRO A 472 -18.35 -12.49 24.23
C PRO A 472 -17.26 -11.66 24.91
N LEU A 473 -15.98 -12.08 24.81
CA LEU A 473 -14.84 -11.34 25.33
C LEU A 473 -14.70 -9.96 24.69
N LEU A 474 -15.15 -9.77 23.45
CA LEU A 474 -15.12 -8.48 22.77
C LEU A 474 -16.05 -7.44 23.41
N LYS A 475 -17.03 -7.89 24.21
CA LYS A 475 -17.97 -7.03 24.93
C LYS A 475 -17.57 -6.84 26.40
N GLN A 476 -16.50 -7.49 26.85
CA GLN A 476 -16.00 -7.43 28.22
C GLN A 476 -14.65 -6.70 28.26
N ALA A 477 -14.35 -6.04 29.38
CA ALA A 477 -13.02 -5.50 29.59
C ALA A 477 -12.01 -6.66 29.75
N PHE A 478 -10.96 -6.67 28.93
CA PHE A 478 -9.89 -7.66 29.06
C PHE A 478 -9.09 -7.44 30.35
N SER A 479 -8.63 -8.53 30.97
CA SER A 479 -7.73 -8.46 32.11
C SER A 479 -6.39 -7.84 31.69
N ARG A 480 -5.96 -6.78 32.39
CA ARG A 480 -4.62 -6.20 32.23
C ARG A 480 -3.63 -6.88 33.18
N PRO A 481 -2.34 -7.05 32.80
CA PRO A 481 -1.72 -6.63 31.54
C PRO A 481 -2.11 -7.52 30.35
N VAL A 482 -2.06 -6.93 29.15
CA VAL A 482 -2.34 -7.61 27.87
C VAL A 482 -1.27 -8.70 27.62
N PRO A 483 -1.62 -9.88 27.09
CA PRO A 483 -0.64 -10.93 26.80
C PRO A 483 0.38 -10.46 25.75
N VAL A 484 1.65 -10.66 26.08
CA VAL A 484 2.80 -10.31 25.22
C VAL A 484 3.35 -11.58 24.56
N MET A 485 3.42 -11.58 23.23
CA MET A 485 4.08 -12.57 22.41
C MET A 485 5.51 -12.12 22.12
N PRO A 486 6.54 -12.80 22.64
CA PRO A 486 7.92 -12.45 22.31
C PRO A 486 8.22 -12.77 20.84
N PHE A 487 9.05 -11.95 20.19
CA PHE A 487 9.44 -12.11 18.78
C PHE A 487 9.91 -13.54 18.45
N LYS A 488 10.66 -14.18 19.35
CA LYS A 488 11.17 -15.55 19.17
C LYS A 488 10.08 -16.59 18.89
N ARG A 489 8.85 -16.36 19.35
CA ARG A 489 7.69 -17.22 19.04
C ARG A 489 7.08 -16.91 17.67
N LEU A 490 7.14 -15.66 17.22
CA LEU A 490 6.68 -15.27 15.88
C LEU A 490 7.72 -15.62 14.80
N ALA A 491 9.01 -15.59 15.13
CA ALA A 491 10.13 -15.73 14.21
C ALA A 491 10.03 -16.90 13.22
N PRO A 492 9.59 -18.12 13.61
CA PRO A 492 9.39 -19.22 12.65
C PRO A 492 8.31 -18.92 11.58
N ASP A 493 7.29 -18.14 11.92
CA ASP A 493 6.10 -17.87 11.10
C ASP A 493 6.16 -16.53 10.33
N CYS A 494 7.31 -15.83 10.38
CA CYS A 494 7.56 -14.59 9.67
C CYS A 494 8.90 -14.63 8.93
N ARG A 495 9.13 -13.73 7.98
CA ARG A 495 10.39 -13.60 7.22
C ARG A 495 10.91 -12.20 7.36
N LEU A 496 12.11 -12.04 7.90
CA LEU A 496 12.78 -10.74 7.95
C LEU A 496 13.80 -10.66 6.80
N LEU A 497 13.66 -9.66 5.93
CA LEU A 497 14.53 -9.36 4.79
C LEU A 497 15.22 -8.00 5.01
N GLY A 498 16.41 -7.79 4.45
CA GLY A 498 17.22 -6.55 4.57
C GLY A 498 18.66 -6.84 4.99
N PRO A 499 19.50 -5.81 5.20
CA PRO A 499 19.18 -4.37 5.28
C PRO A 499 19.13 -3.61 3.94
N ASP A 500 19.45 -4.28 2.83
CA ASP A 500 19.65 -3.73 1.49
C ASP A 500 18.35 -3.49 0.70
N ARG A 501 17.22 -3.34 1.40
CA ARG A 501 15.93 -3.12 0.75
C ARG A 501 15.78 -1.65 0.37
N VAL A 502 15.25 -1.42 -0.82
CA VAL A 502 14.85 -0.07 -1.23
C VAL A 502 13.54 0.25 -0.50
N PRO A 503 13.44 1.39 0.20
CA PRO A 503 12.19 1.80 0.81
C PRO A 503 11.14 2.02 -0.28
N THR A 504 10.04 1.27 -0.20
CA THR A 504 8.90 1.45 -1.10
C THR A 504 8.09 2.65 -0.62
N ALA A 505 8.15 3.75 -1.37
CA ALA A 505 7.43 4.99 -1.05
C ALA A 505 5.94 4.99 -1.47
N TRP A 506 5.49 3.97 -2.20
CA TRP A 506 4.21 3.98 -2.91
C TRP A 506 3.15 3.09 -2.29
N VAL A 507 1.91 3.32 -2.72
CA VAL A 507 0.72 2.60 -2.33
C VAL A 507 0.58 1.33 -3.17
N CYS A 508 0.29 0.17 -2.54
CA CYS A 508 0.03 -1.14 -3.16
C CYS A 508 1.24 -1.89 -3.75
N TYR A 509 2.27 -2.11 -2.93
CA TYR A 509 3.36 -3.06 -3.22
C TYR A 509 3.11 -4.48 -2.67
N VAL A 510 1.94 -4.71 -2.07
CA VAL A 510 1.48 -6.01 -1.58
C VAL A 510 0.11 -6.27 -2.17
N TYR A 511 -0.19 -7.51 -2.54
CA TYR A 511 -1.55 -7.92 -2.88
C TYR A 511 -1.71 -9.41 -2.57
N GLN A 512 -2.65 -9.74 -1.67
CA GLN A 512 -2.81 -11.08 -1.11
C GLN A 512 -1.50 -11.62 -0.52
N ASN A 513 -1.04 -12.77 -1.00
CA ASN A 513 0.18 -13.43 -0.56
C ASN A 513 1.41 -12.97 -1.37
N ARG A 514 1.29 -11.91 -2.19
CA ARG A 514 2.38 -11.43 -3.04
C ARG A 514 2.90 -10.08 -2.57
N TYR A 515 4.21 -9.91 -2.68
CA TYR A 515 4.93 -8.70 -2.35
C TYR A 515 5.87 -8.38 -3.51
N VAL A 516 5.84 -7.13 -3.99
CA VAL A 516 6.74 -6.64 -5.03
C VAL A 516 7.62 -5.54 -4.50
N THR A 517 8.90 -5.55 -4.88
CA THR A 517 9.83 -4.52 -4.43
C THR A 517 10.98 -4.39 -5.44
N PRO A 518 11.49 -3.18 -5.69
CA PRO A 518 12.71 -3.04 -6.46
C PRO A 518 13.90 -3.48 -5.62
N TYR A 519 14.91 -3.98 -6.30
CA TYR A 519 16.17 -4.43 -5.74
C TYR A 519 17.31 -3.88 -6.60
N ALA A 520 18.18 -3.11 -5.95
CA ALA A 520 19.36 -2.54 -6.57
C ALA A 520 20.51 -3.53 -6.42
N ARG A 521 21.03 -4.02 -7.55
CA ARG A 521 22.13 -4.96 -7.61
C ARG A 521 23.37 -4.26 -8.16
N VAL A 522 24.49 -4.38 -7.46
CA VAL A 522 25.79 -3.95 -7.97
C VAL A 522 26.29 -5.02 -8.96
N VAL A 523 26.47 -4.64 -10.22
CA VAL A 523 26.84 -5.56 -11.31
C VAL A 523 28.29 -5.37 -11.75
N GLY A 524 28.87 -4.21 -11.46
CA GLY A 524 30.29 -3.95 -11.71
C GLY A 524 30.77 -2.70 -11.00
N THR A 525 32.05 -2.42 -11.14
CA THR A 525 32.69 -1.17 -10.71
C THR A 525 33.40 -0.57 -11.91
N LEU A 526 33.09 0.68 -12.25
CA LEU A 526 33.77 1.42 -13.29
C LEU A 526 34.96 2.18 -12.68
N GLU A 527 36.17 1.75 -13.01
CA GLU A 527 37.38 2.50 -12.66
C GLU A 527 37.52 3.67 -13.63
N MET A 528 37.34 4.90 -13.13
CA MET A 528 37.57 6.12 -13.93
C MET A 528 39.07 6.39 -14.00
N SER A 529 39.69 6.07 -15.14
CA SER A 529 41.15 6.03 -15.32
C SER A 529 41.87 7.38 -15.46
N ASP A 530 41.17 8.50 -15.28
CA ASP A 530 41.65 9.82 -15.71
C ASP A 530 41.98 10.78 -14.56
N SER A 531 42.05 10.32 -13.31
CA SER A 531 42.56 11.16 -12.21
C SER A 531 44.09 11.28 -12.30
N ASP A 532 44.57 12.53 -12.39
CA ASP A 532 45.99 12.87 -12.37
C ASP A 532 46.71 12.19 -11.19
N GLU A 533 47.95 11.75 -11.42
CA GLU A 533 48.80 10.97 -10.49
C GLU A 533 48.76 11.53 -9.05
N GLY A 534 47.88 11.01 -8.19
CA GLY A 534 47.83 11.35 -6.77
C GLY A 534 46.49 11.19 -6.05
N GLU A 535 45.35 11.16 -6.76
CA GLU A 535 44.04 10.92 -6.15
C GLU A 535 43.64 9.44 -6.30
N GLU A 536 43.28 8.80 -5.19
CA GLU A 536 42.73 7.44 -5.17
C GLU A 536 41.56 7.38 -6.15
N ALA A 537 41.66 6.54 -7.18
CA ALA A 537 40.62 6.40 -8.19
C ALA A 537 39.30 6.02 -7.50
N GLU A 538 38.32 6.93 -7.50
CA GLU A 538 36.96 6.61 -7.07
C GLU A 538 36.38 5.62 -8.09
N ALA A 539 36.10 4.39 -7.65
CA ALA A 539 35.43 3.39 -8.45
C ALA A 539 33.92 3.57 -8.31
N ASP A 540 33.24 3.87 -9.42
CA ASP A 540 31.79 4.00 -9.42
C ASP A 540 31.12 2.64 -9.53
N GLU A 541 30.25 2.30 -8.59
CA GLU A 541 29.44 1.08 -8.67
C GLU A 541 28.39 1.21 -9.79
N ILE A 542 28.35 0.23 -10.69
CA ILE A 542 27.31 0.08 -11.71
C ILE A 542 26.14 -0.65 -11.07
N ILE A 543 25.04 0.07 -10.86
CA ILE A 543 23.83 -0.46 -10.23
C ILE A 543 22.79 -0.80 -11.31
N GLU A 544 22.38 -2.07 -11.36
CA GLU A 544 21.21 -2.52 -12.11
C GLU A 544 20.00 -2.63 -11.17
N LEU A 545 18.85 -2.18 -11.64
CA LEU A 545 17.59 -2.32 -10.91
C LEU A 545 16.87 -3.59 -11.38
N SER A 546 16.34 -4.33 -10.42
CA SER A 546 15.52 -5.52 -10.66
C SER A 546 14.24 -5.44 -9.84
N LEU A 547 13.14 -5.89 -10.41
CA LEU A 547 11.89 -6.14 -9.73
C LEU A 547 11.93 -7.54 -9.11
N GLN A 548 11.78 -7.62 -7.80
CA GLN A 548 11.57 -8.88 -7.10
C GLN A 548 10.09 -9.07 -6.76
N VAL A 549 9.55 -10.21 -7.16
CA VAL A 549 8.17 -10.63 -6.88
C VAL A 549 8.23 -11.85 -5.97
N PHE A 550 7.78 -11.67 -4.73
CA PHE A 550 7.67 -12.71 -3.73
C PHE A 550 6.24 -13.27 -3.74
N ASP A 551 6.09 -14.60 -3.76
CA ASP A 551 4.82 -15.29 -3.61
C ASP A 551 4.89 -16.23 -2.40
N PHE A 552 4.17 -15.84 -1.35
CA PHE A 552 4.04 -16.56 -0.10
C PHE A 552 2.81 -17.48 -0.09
N ASP A 553 2.12 -17.74 -1.19
CA ASP A 553 0.99 -18.66 -1.16
C ASP A 553 1.48 -20.09 -0.78
N PRO A 554 1.08 -20.62 0.40
CA PRO A 554 1.59 -21.90 0.89
C PRO A 554 1.24 -23.06 -0.05
N ARG A 555 0.17 -22.93 -0.83
CA ARG A 555 -0.29 -23.96 -1.77
C ARG A 555 0.56 -23.95 -3.03
N ARG A 556 0.92 -22.78 -3.54
CA ARG A 556 1.84 -22.64 -4.68
C ARG A 556 3.24 -23.10 -4.35
N VAL A 557 3.77 -22.67 -3.20
CA VAL A 557 5.09 -23.09 -2.71
C VAL A 557 5.14 -24.62 -2.55
N ARG A 558 4.09 -25.22 -1.98
CA ARG A 558 3.98 -26.68 -1.87
C ARG A 558 3.91 -27.37 -3.24
N LYS A 559 3.17 -26.80 -4.19
CA LYS A 559 3.09 -27.34 -5.56
C LYS A 559 4.46 -27.32 -6.23
N GLU A 560 5.18 -26.21 -6.16
CA GLU A 560 6.53 -26.08 -6.71
C GLU A 560 7.50 -27.08 -6.07
N ARG A 561 7.47 -27.22 -4.73
CA ARG A 561 8.23 -28.23 -3.99
C ARG A 561 7.96 -29.64 -4.51
N LEU A 562 6.69 -30.00 -4.72
CA LEU A 562 6.30 -31.31 -5.25
C LEU A 562 6.73 -31.51 -6.71
N ASP A 563 6.58 -30.50 -7.55
CA ASP A 563 6.97 -30.56 -8.96
C ASP A 563 8.48 -30.75 -9.10
N ARG A 564 9.30 -30.06 -8.30
CA ARG A 564 10.75 -30.29 -8.23
C ARG A 564 11.10 -31.68 -7.69
N ALA A 565 10.44 -32.13 -6.63
CA ALA A 565 10.67 -33.47 -6.08
C ALA A 565 10.38 -34.59 -7.09
N ARG A 566 9.39 -34.41 -7.97
CA ARG A 566 9.07 -35.35 -9.06
C ARG A 566 10.10 -35.37 -10.20
N ARG A 567 10.85 -34.28 -10.39
CA ARG A 567 11.94 -34.22 -11.37
C ARG A 567 13.20 -34.94 -10.87
N LEU A 568 13.29 -35.25 -9.57
CA LEU A 568 14.43 -36.00 -9.03
C LEU A 568 14.41 -37.46 -9.52
N PRO A 569 15.59 -38.04 -9.81
CA PRO A 569 15.72 -39.45 -10.11
C PRO A 569 15.13 -40.35 -9.00
N PRO A 570 14.49 -41.48 -9.35
CA PRO A 570 13.93 -42.40 -8.37
C PRO A 570 15.03 -42.91 -7.41
N GLY A 571 14.71 -42.99 -6.12
CA GLY A 571 15.64 -43.41 -5.05
C GLY A 571 16.42 -42.28 -4.37
N ILE A 572 16.34 -41.06 -4.89
CA ILE A 572 16.95 -39.89 -4.24
C ILE A 572 15.94 -39.27 -3.26
N ALA A 573 16.35 -39.16 -1.99
CA ALA A 573 15.53 -38.48 -0.98
C ALA A 573 15.36 -36.99 -1.33
N SER A 574 14.11 -36.54 -1.32
CA SER A 574 13.69 -35.14 -1.45
C SER A 574 14.02 -34.38 -0.16
N ARG A 575 15.26 -33.93 -0.02
CA ARG A 575 15.67 -32.99 1.04
C ARG A 575 15.46 -31.56 0.56
N ASP A 576 15.04 -30.67 1.46
CA ASP A 576 14.69 -29.29 1.11
C ASP A 576 15.86 -28.52 0.49
N GLU A 577 17.07 -28.73 1.00
CA GLU A 577 18.34 -28.21 0.44
C GLU A 577 18.55 -28.55 -1.06
N ARG A 578 17.95 -29.64 -1.56
CA ARG A 578 18.07 -30.06 -2.96
C ARG A 578 16.96 -29.51 -3.85
N LEU A 579 15.88 -29.04 -3.25
CA LEU A 579 14.75 -28.45 -3.96
C LEU A 579 14.88 -26.93 -4.07
N GLU A 580 15.63 -26.31 -3.15
CA GLU A 580 15.93 -24.89 -3.15
C GLU A 580 16.71 -24.42 -4.38
N GLY A 581 16.64 -23.11 -4.62
CA GLY A 581 17.40 -22.42 -5.65
C GLY A 581 16.56 -22.05 -6.86
N ASP A 582 17.24 -21.54 -7.88
CA ASP A 582 16.63 -21.10 -9.13
C ASP A 582 16.46 -22.27 -10.12
N VAL A 583 15.22 -22.49 -10.55
CA VAL A 583 14.87 -23.40 -11.64
C VAL A 583 13.84 -22.71 -12.51
N ASP A 584 14.13 -22.55 -13.80
CA ASP A 584 13.26 -21.89 -14.78
C ASP A 584 12.95 -20.41 -14.43
N GLY A 585 13.88 -19.70 -13.76
CA GLY A 585 13.72 -18.30 -13.33
C GLY A 585 12.87 -18.13 -12.07
N ILE A 586 12.59 -19.23 -11.37
CA ILE A 586 11.80 -19.29 -10.15
C ILE A 586 12.73 -19.73 -9.02
N ASN A 587 13.01 -18.83 -8.07
CA ASN A 587 13.79 -19.15 -6.89
C ASN A 587 12.87 -19.67 -5.77
N LEU A 588 12.99 -20.97 -5.43
CA LEU A 588 12.27 -21.57 -4.30
C LEU A 588 13.13 -21.46 -3.04
N VAL A 589 12.61 -20.80 -2.00
CA VAL A 589 13.29 -20.61 -0.72
C VAL A 589 12.53 -21.36 0.38
N LEU A 590 13.15 -22.40 0.94
CA LEU A 590 12.60 -23.22 2.01
C LEU A 590 13.33 -22.97 3.34
N ALA A 591 14.65 -22.84 3.30
CA ALA A 591 15.50 -22.62 4.46
C ALA A 591 15.12 -21.32 5.19
N PRO A 592 15.27 -21.27 6.54
CA PRO A 592 15.09 -20.05 7.31
C PRO A 592 16.03 -18.92 6.84
N THR A 593 15.55 -17.67 6.89
CA THR A 593 16.37 -16.49 6.65
C THR A 593 17.19 -16.21 7.90
N ARG A 594 18.50 -16.03 7.73
CA ARG A 594 19.42 -15.65 8.80
C ARG A 594 19.98 -14.26 8.49
N ILE A 595 19.70 -13.30 9.36
CA ILE A 595 20.28 -11.97 9.31
C ILE A 595 21.42 -11.94 10.33
N GLU A 596 22.64 -11.70 9.84
CA GLU A 596 23.80 -11.51 10.69
C GLU A 596 23.69 -10.21 11.49
N PRO A 597 24.43 -10.06 12.61
CA PRO A 597 24.38 -8.85 13.42
C PRO A 597 24.59 -7.58 12.60
N VAL A 598 23.62 -6.66 12.68
CA VAL A 598 23.68 -5.33 12.05
C VAL A 598 23.63 -4.28 13.16
N PRO A 599 24.54 -3.28 13.19
CA PRO A 599 24.65 -2.33 14.31
C PRO A 599 23.35 -1.63 14.72
N CYS A 600 22.47 -1.34 13.77
CA CYS A 600 21.17 -0.69 14.01
C CYS A 600 20.05 -1.65 14.44
N LEU A 601 20.19 -2.96 14.18
CA LEU A 601 19.20 -3.97 14.54
C LEU A 601 19.61 -4.65 15.85
N THR A 602 20.57 -5.57 15.81
CA THR A 602 20.91 -6.46 16.94
C THR A 602 22.37 -6.91 16.89
N ASP A 603 22.94 -7.26 18.05
CA ASP A 603 24.27 -7.88 18.15
C ASP A 603 24.24 -9.40 17.92
N GLU A 604 23.05 -10.00 18.02
CA GLU A 604 22.85 -11.44 17.84
C GLU A 604 22.19 -11.72 16.49
N PRO A 605 22.55 -12.82 15.81
CA PRO A 605 21.92 -13.19 14.56
C PRO A 605 20.42 -13.48 14.75
N ILE A 606 19.59 -12.97 13.85
CA ILE A 606 18.15 -13.23 13.81
C ILE A 606 17.86 -14.33 12.79
N VAL A 607 17.15 -15.37 13.21
CA VAL A 607 16.69 -16.45 12.33
C VAL A 607 15.18 -16.42 12.24
N THR A 608 14.64 -16.39 11.02
CA THR A 608 13.20 -16.30 10.75
C THR A 608 12.75 -17.22 9.61
N GLY A 609 11.48 -17.57 9.56
CA GLY A 609 10.84 -18.07 8.33
C GLY A 609 10.85 -19.57 8.11
N GLU A 610 11.12 -20.35 9.15
CA GLU A 610 11.07 -21.82 9.14
C GLU A 610 9.73 -22.37 8.58
N ASN A 611 8.61 -21.72 8.92
CA ASN A 611 7.26 -22.09 8.50
C ASN A 611 6.70 -21.19 7.39
N LEU A 612 7.51 -20.26 6.87
CA LEU A 612 7.11 -19.30 5.83
C LEU A 612 8.00 -19.44 4.59
N PRO A 613 8.00 -20.60 3.91
CA PRO A 613 8.70 -20.76 2.64
C PRO A 613 8.02 -19.92 1.56
N TYR A 614 8.77 -19.53 0.53
CA TYR A 614 8.25 -18.67 -0.53
C TYR A 614 8.89 -18.97 -1.87
N ILE A 615 8.25 -18.47 -2.92
CA ILE A 615 8.80 -18.39 -4.27
C ILE A 615 9.19 -16.95 -4.53
N MET A 616 10.32 -16.72 -5.21
CA MET A 616 10.75 -15.41 -5.66
C MET A 616 11.07 -15.47 -7.15
N VAL A 617 10.61 -14.47 -7.89
CA VAL A 617 10.98 -14.25 -9.29
C VAL A 617 11.62 -12.88 -9.38
N GLU A 618 12.72 -12.79 -10.13
CA GLU A 618 13.45 -11.54 -10.36
C GLU A 618 13.38 -11.19 -11.84
N ARG A 619 13.11 -9.92 -12.15
CA ARG A 619 13.07 -9.37 -13.51
C ARG A 619 13.81 -8.06 -13.56
N GLU A 620 14.58 -7.80 -14.61
CA GLU A 620 15.19 -6.50 -14.80
C GLU A 620 14.12 -5.42 -14.89
N THR A 621 14.41 -4.24 -14.33
CA THR A 621 13.51 -3.10 -14.41
C THR A 621 14.30 -1.79 -14.35
N ASP A 622 13.72 -0.73 -14.89
CA ASP A 622 14.23 0.64 -14.82
C ASP A 622 13.39 1.52 -13.87
N SER A 623 12.42 0.94 -13.16
CA SER A 623 11.55 1.66 -12.22
C SER A 623 11.80 1.26 -10.77
N THR A 624 11.78 2.27 -9.90
CA THR A 624 11.89 2.10 -8.44
C THR A 624 10.53 2.01 -7.74
N ASN A 625 9.43 2.04 -8.49
CA ASN A 625 8.09 2.25 -7.93
C ASN A 625 7.10 1.23 -8.51
N PRO A 626 7.26 -0.07 -8.17
CA PRO A 626 6.31 -1.09 -8.57
C PRO A 626 5.02 -0.98 -7.77
N LEU A 627 3.90 -1.15 -8.47
CA LEU A 627 2.57 -1.35 -7.89
C LEU A 627 2.06 -2.72 -8.32
N ILE A 628 1.29 -3.40 -7.48
CA ILE A 628 0.69 -4.70 -7.78
C ILE A 628 -0.79 -4.70 -7.41
N ASP A 629 -1.59 -5.36 -8.24
CA ASP A 629 -2.97 -5.75 -7.90
C ASP A 629 -3.22 -7.23 -8.20
N GLY A 630 -4.49 -7.65 -8.20
CA GLY A 630 -4.87 -9.03 -8.44
C GLY A 630 -4.56 -9.57 -9.84
N GLN A 631 -4.21 -8.71 -10.80
CA GLN A 631 -4.04 -9.06 -12.21
C GLN A 631 -2.78 -8.47 -12.86
N ARG A 632 -2.21 -7.39 -12.32
CA ARG A 632 -1.19 -6.57 -12.97
C ARG A 632 -0.05 -6.20 -12.03
N ILE A 633 1.09 -5.91 -12.64
CA ILE A 633 2.18 -5.16 -12.01
C ILE A 633 2.40 -3.90 -12.85
N LEU A 634 2.38 -2.74 -12.21
CA LEU A 634 2.63 -1.45 -12.85
C LEU A 634 4.00 -0.93 -12.44
N MET A 635 4.75 -0.44 -13.42
CA MET A 635 6.05 0.19 -13.18
C MET A 635 5.95 1.68 -13.49
N LEU A 636 6.09 2.52 -12.46
CA LEU A 636 6.08 3.97 -12.65
C LEU A 636 7.49 4.47 -12.95
N LYS A 637 7.72 4.94 -14.18
CA LYS A 637 9.02 5.46 -14.64
C LYS A 637 9.04 6.98 -14.57
N ASN A 638 10.09 7.52 -13.97
CA ASN A 638 10.34 8.96 -14.02
C ASN A 638 11.20 9.26 -15.26
N ARG A 639 10.70 10.10 -16.18
CA ARG A 639 11.41 10.42 -17.44
C ARG A 639 12.81 10.99 -17.24
N GLN A 640 13.05 11.62 -16.09
CA GLN A 640 14.32 12.29 -15.81
C GLN A 640 15.36 11.37 -15.17
N ASN A 641 15.00 10.13 -14.78
CA ASN A 641 15.90 9.20 -14.10
C ASN A 641 16.54 8.16 -15.04
N ARG A 642 16.75 8.47 -16.33
CA ARG A 642 17.71 7.72 -17.17
C ARG A 642 19.17 8.02 -16.78
N VAL A 643 19.43 8.09 -15.48
CA VAL A 643 20.75 8.21 -14.89
C VAL A 643 21.20 6.79 -14.63
N VAL A 644 22.19 6.33 -15.40
CA VAL A 644 23.05 5.24 -14.94
C VAL A 644 23.60 5.72 -13.59
N PHE A 645 23.22 5.06 -12.49
CA PHE A 645 23.71 5.44 -11.18
C PHE A 645 25.22 5.20 -11.17
N TYR A 646 25.99 6.27 -11.28
CA TYR A 646 27.41 6.29 -10.96
C TYR A 646 27.52 6.64 -9.47
N GLY A 647 28.38 5.90 -8.75
CA GLY A 647 28.39 5.75 -7.30
C GLY A 647 28.63 7.02 -6.49
N ARG A 648 27.56 7.75 -6.20
CA ARG A 648 27.19 8.08 -4.81
C ARG A 648 25.68 7.95 -4.71
N THR A 649 25.21 7.15 -3.76
CA THR A 649 23.80 7.01 -3.35
C THR A 649 23.26 8.30 -2.71
N SER A 650 23.40 9.44 -3.38
CA SER A 650 22.55 10.60 -3.13
C SER A 650 21.35 10.52 -4.06
N ILE A 651 20.26 9.93 -3.56
CA ILE A 651 18.91 10.33 -3.98
C ILE A 651 18.87 11.87 -3.99
N PRO A 652 18.31 12.54 -5.02
CA PRO A 652 18.42 14.00 -5.17
C PRO A 652 17.98 14.71 -3.89
N ARG A 653 18.95 15.33 -3.20
CA ARG A 653 18.71 16.16 -2.03
C ARG A 653 17.99 17.44 -2.49
N PRO A 654 16.91 17.89 -1.82
CA PRO A 654 16.46 19.27 -1.99
C PRO A 654 17.58 20.20 -1.50
N THR A 655 18.04 21.10 -2.37
CA THR A 655 19.05 22.11 -2.04
C THR A 655 18.43 23.13 -1.08
N PHE A 656 18.91 23.16 0.15
CA PHE A 656 18.63 24.25 1.10
C PHE A 656 19.81 25.23 1.12
N ASP A 657 19.51 26.50 0.89
CA ASP A 657 20.45 27.61 0.88
C ASP A 657 20.74 28.05 2.32
N GLU A 658 21.96 27.82 2.80
CA GLU A 658 22.43 28.23 4.13
C GLU A 658 22.80 29.71 4.14
N ARG A 659 21.89 30.60 4.58
CA ARG A 659 22.27 31.89 5.18
C ARG A 659 21.32 32.33 6.30
N VAL A 660 21.92 33.05 7.26
CA VAL A 660 21.38 33.67 8.49
C VAL A 660 21.39 32.70 9.68
N GLY A 661 22.12 32.91 10.78
CA GLY A 661 22.84 34.07 11.29
C GLY A 661 22.70 34.06 12.81
N ALA A 662 23.71 33.58 13.53
CA ALA A 662 23.73 33.55 14.99
C ALA A 662 24.48 34.78 15.54
N GLU A 663 23.80 35.59 16.36
CA GLU A 663 24.46 36.51 17.29
C GLU A 663 23.67 36.58 18.60
N HIS A 664 24.31 36.28 19.74
CA HIS A 664 24.51 37.21 20.86
C HIS A 664 25.31 36.54 21.99
N CYS A 665 26.58 36.93 22.16
CA CYS A 665 27.25 37.16 23.45
C CYS A 665 28.70 37.66 23.21
N LYS A 666 28.94 38.96 23.39
CA LYS A 666 30.26 39.61 23.61
C LYS A 666 30.53 39.73 25.14
N PRO A 667 31.70 40.16 25.68
CA PRO A 667 32.88 40.85 25.07
C PRO A 667 34.25 40.37 25.68
N PRO A 668 35.39 41.12 25.71
CA PRO A 668 35.91 42.22 24.85
C PRO A 668 37.37 42.02 24.34
N PHE A 669 37.77 42.71 23.26
CA PHE A 669 38.90 43.70 23.16
C PHE A 669 39.55 43.83 21.77
N ARG A 670 39.79 45.10 21.41
CA ARG A 670 40.87 45.71 20.58
C ARG A 670 40.88 45.65 19.03
N VAL A 671 40.38 46.76 18.46
CA VAL A 671 40.91 47.71 17.44
C VAL A 671 42.27 47.40 16.76
N GLU A 672 42.30 47.35 15.41
CA GLU A 672 42.96 48.33 14.49
C GLU A 672 42.90 47.91 13.00
N ARG A 673 42.57 48.90 12.12
CA ARG A 673 43.06 49.17 10.73
C ARG A 673 42.86 48.12 9.61
N ASP A 674 42.73 48.42 8.31
CA ASP A 674 42.68 49.64 7.48
C ASP A 674 42.13 49.26 6.08
N LEU A 675 41.34 50.16 5.48
CA LEU A 675 41.32 50.63 4.07
C LEU A 675 41.65 49.67 2.88
N VAL A 676 40.75 49.61 1.88
CA VAL A 676 40.83 50.27 0.54
C VAL A 676 39.87 49.54 -0.45
N PRO A 677 39.08 50.27 -1.28
CA PRO A 677 38.13 49.70 -2.24
C PRO A 677 38.70 49.59 -3.67
N ARG A 678 38.11 48.72 -4.50
CA ARG A 678 38.19 48.84 -5.96
C ARG A 678 36.84 48.62 -6.65
N ARG A 679 36.55 49.59 -7.51
CA ARG A 679 35.41 49.82 -8.39
C ARG A 679 35.83 49.40 -9.79
N ILE A 680 35.03 48.62 -10.53
CA ILE A 680 35.06 48.61 -12.02
C ILE A 680 33.62 48.41 -12.54
N GLU A 681 33.27 49.28 -13.48
CA GLU A 681 32.02 49.40 -14.24
C GLU A 681 31.96 48.40 -15.41
N GLY A 682 30.75 48.12 -15.92
CA GLY A 682 30.58 47.42 -17.20
C GLY A 682 29.13 47.22 -17.62
N ASN A 683 28.57 48.21 -18.31
CA ASN A 683 27.26 48.20 -18.99
C ASN A 683 27.12 47.06 -20.02
N ARG A 684 25.88 46.58 -20.21
CA ARG A 684 25.23 46.47 -21.55
C ARG A 684 23.71 46.25 -21.45
N HIS A 685 23.01 47.05 -22.26
CA HIS A 685 21.57 47.08 -22.54
C HIS A 685 21.04 45.79 -23.20
N LEU A 686 19.74 45.50 -22.98
CA LEU A 686 18.81 45.08 -24.03
C LEU A 686 17.35 45.43 -23.65
N ASP A 687 16.59 45.85 -24.66
CA ASP A 687 15.31 46.55 -24.62
C ASP A 687 14.10 45.72 -24.16
N VAL A 688 13.21 46.36 -23.40
CA VAL A 688 11.84 45.89 -23.09
C VAL A 688 10.85 46.69 -23.93
N LYS A 689 9.98 45.99 -24.66
CA LYS A 689 8.80 46.57 -25.33
C LYS A 689 7.61 46.59 -24.37
N GLU A 690 7.07 47.79 -24.16
CA GLU A 690 5.80 48.04 -23.48
C GLU A 690 4.61 47.45 -24.25
N CYS A 691 3.67 46.84 -23.53
CA CYS A 691 2.27 46.74 -23.93
C CYS A 691 1.40 47.28 -22.79
N ARG A 692 0.60 48.27 -23.16
CA ARG A 692 -0.28 49.10 -22.33
C ARG A 692 -1.70 48.51 -22.42
N ILE A 693 -2.37 48.26 -21.30
CA ILE A 693 -3.81 47.98 -21.27
C ILE A 693 -4.48 48.93 -20.29
N GLU A 694 -5.53 49.58 -20.79
CA GLU A 694 -6.34 50.61 -20.16
C GLU A 694 -7.41 50.03 -19.23
N HIS A 695 -7.69 50.77 -18.16
CA HIS A 695 -8.85 50.58 -17.28
C HIS A 695 -10.15 51.02 -17.97
N HIS A 696 -11.22 50.24 -17.80
CA HIS A 696 -12.58 50.76 -17.83
C HIS A 696 -13.41 50.22 -16.66
N ALA A 697 -13.99 51.14 -15.92
CA ALA A 697 -14.86 50.92 -14.78
C ALA A 697 -16.35 51.10 -15.14
N ALA A 698 -17.17 50.47 -14.30
CA ALA A 698 -18.55 50.83 -13.92
C ALA A 698 -19.72 50.52 -14.88
N ASN A 699 -20.68 49.70 -14.41
CA ASN A 699 -21.91 50.21 -13.78
C ASN A 699 -22.84 49.08 -13.31
N ALA A 700 -23.37 49.25 -12.11
CA ALA A 700 -24.39 48.41 -11.46
C ALA A 700 -25.74 49.15 -11.40
N LEU A 701 -26.86 48.42 -11.44
CA LEU A 701 -28.23 48.89 -11.17
C LEU A 701 -29.13 47.70 -10.73
N PRO A 702 -30.32 47.91 -10.10
CA PRO A 702 -30.53 47.50 -8.70
C PRO A 702 -31.75 46.57 -8.44
N LEU A 703 -31.83 46.07 -7.21
CA LEU A 703 -32.94 45.28 -6.63
C LEU A 703 -34.07 46.14 -6.02
N PRO A 704 -35.30 45.58 -5.83
CA PRO A 704 -36.41 46.23 -5.12
C PRO A 704 -36.56 45.81 -3.63
N PRO A 705 -37.43 46.46 -2.82
CA PRO A 705 -37.18 46.66 -1.40
C PRO A 705 -38.16 45.98 -0.39
N ARG A 706 -37.64 45.88 0.85
CA ARG A 706 -38.25 46.06 2.20
C ARG A 706 -39.34 45.12 2.74
N ARG A 707 -39.08 44.61 3.95
CA ARG A 707 -40.00 44.74 5.11
C ARG A 707 -39.24 44.90 6.43
N ASP A 708 -39.70 45.87 7.22
CA ASP A 708 -39.19 46.32 8.51
C ASP A 708 -39.43 45.32 9.66
N ARG A 709 -38.54 45.33 10.67
CA ARG A 709 -38.95 45.52 12.07
C ARG A 709 -37.79 45.98 12.98
N LYS A 710 -38.09 47.08 13.68
CA LYS A 710 -37.41 47.74 14.82
C LYS A 710 -37.13 46.74 15.97
N LEU A 711 -36.25 46.93 16.97
CA LEU A 711 -36.03 48.11 17.84
C LEU A 711 -34.93 47.77 18.88
N GLY A 712 -34.12 48.76 19.29
CA GLY A 712 -33.44 48.85 20.60
C GLY A 712 -31.90 48.89 20.55
N GLN A 713 -31.23 50.06 20.55
CA GLN A 713 -30.75 50.85 21.72
C GLN A 713 -29.67 50.09 22.55
N LEU A 714 -28.45 50.56 22.85
CA LEU A 714 -27.87 51.90 23.06
C LEU A 714 -26.30 51.89 22.91
N HIS A 715 -25.78 53.07 22.53
CA HIS A 715 -24.44 53.70 22.57
C HIS A 715 -23.39 53.27 23.63
N PRO A 716 -22.16 53.88 23.63
CA PRO A 716 -21.16 54.07 22.55
C PRO A 716 -19.74 53.66 23.08
N VAL A 717 -18.65 53.85 22.31
CA VAL A 717 -17.33 54.34 22.80
C VAL A 717 -16.25 54.27 21.69
N LEU A 718 -15.73 55.46 21.41
CA LEU A 718 -14.38 55.89 20.98
C LEU A 718 -13.78 55.52 19.60
N ASP A 719 -13.52 56.62 18.89
CA ASP A 719 -12.56 56.84 17.81
C ASP A 719 -11.13 56.36 18.15
N GLY A 720 -10.37 56.02 17.11
CA GLY A 720 -8.91 56.13 17.17
C GLY A 720 -8.11 55.29 16.19
N ASN A 721 -7.58 55.98 15.18
CA ASN A 721 -6.30 55.77 14.51
C ASN A 721 -6.18 54.86 13.28
N GLU A 722 -5.92 55.58 12.19
CA GLU A 722 -5.16 55.26 10.99
C GLU A 722 -3.79 54.63 11.30
N GLY A 723 -3.31 53.80 10.36
CA GLY A 723 -1.96 53.26 10.33
C GLY A 723 -1.76 52.42 9.07
N GLU A 724 -1.32 53.07 8.01
CA GLU A 724 -0.70 52.47 6.82
C GLU A 724 0.56 51.69 7.23
N ASP A 725 0.81 50.54 6.61
CA ASP A 725 2.16 50.15 6.20
C ASP A 725 2.09 49.00 5.18
N ALA A 726 2.63 49.29 3.99
CA ALA A 726 2.84 48.36 2.90
C ALA A 726 4.20 47.67 3.08
N ASN A 727 4.25 46.33 2.95
CA ASN A 727 5.50 45.60 2.79
C ASN A 727 5.48 44.85 1.45
N GLU A 728 6.37 45.33 0.57
CA GLU A 728 6.72 44.80 -0.73
C GLU A 728 7.68 43.60 -0.52
N LEU A 729 7.24 42.39 -0.88
CA LEU A 729 8.05 41.17 -0.81
C LEU A 729 8.60 40.85 -2.21
N VAL A 730 9.92 40.95 -2.33
CA VAL A 730 10.71 40.56 -3.51
C VAL A 730 10.74 39.03 -3.59
N ALA A 731 10.13 38.45 -4.62
CA ALA A 731 10.23 37.04 -4.94
C ALA A 731 11.56 36.75 -5.66
N SER A 732 12.32 35.77 -5.17
CA SER A 732 13.46 35.18 -5.88
C SER A 732 12.96 33.98 -6.70
N GLU A 733 13.21 34.01 -8.01
CA GLU A 733 12.92 32.92 -8.92
C GLU A 733 13.91 31.77 -8.69
N SER A 734 13.42 30.63 -8.19
CA SER A 734 14.12 29.35 -8.30
C SER A 734 13.48 28.56 -9.44
N THR A 735 14.30 28.15 -10.40
CA THR A 735 13.90 27.35 -11.56
C THR A 735 13.88 25.87 -11.15
N GLU A 736 12.74 25.39 -10.66
CA GLU A 736 12.53 23.97 -10.35
C GLU A 736 11.89 23.26 -11.55
N MET A 737 12.52 22.18 -12.04
CA MET A 737 12.17 21.50 -13.29
C MET A 737 10.96 20.55 -13.16
N ASP A 738 10.12 20.59 -14.19
CA ASP A 738 8.86 19.86 -14.39
C ASP A 738 9.09 18.33 -14.47
N ARG A 739 8.60 17.53 -13.50
CA ARG A 739 8.75 16.06 -13.48
C ARG A 739 7.63 15.39 -14.28
N ARG A 740 8.01 14.59 -15.30
CA ARG A 740 7.09 13.82 -16.15
C ARG A 740 7.25 12.32 -15.92
N TRP A 741 6.13 11.60 -15.95
CA TRP A 741 6.08 10.16 -15.65
C TRP A 741 5.51 9.38 -16.83
N ASP A 742 6.03 8.17 -17.03
CA ASP A 742 5.50 7.15 -17.92
C ASP A 742 5.13 5.91 -17.08
N ILE A 743 3.99 5.28 -17.35
CA ILE A 743 3.63 3.98 -16.77
C ILE A 743 3.91 2.91 -17.79
N GLU A 744 4.70 1.92 -17.43
CA GLU A 744 4.69 0.64 -18.13
C GLU A 744 3.72 -0.28 -17.39
N CYS A 745 2.56 -0.50 -18.00
CA CYS A 745 1.64 -1.55 -17.59
C CYS A 745 2.19 -2.85 -18.14
N LEU A 746 2.48 -3.79 -17.25
CA LEU A 746 2.68 -5.19 -17.61
C LEU A 746 1.37 -5.93 -17.27
N PRO A 747 0.31 -5.90 -18.13
CA PRO A 747 -0.58 -7.06 -18.19
C PRO A 747 0.30 -8.27 -18.48
N LEU A 748 -0.11 -9.51 -18.21
CA LEU A 748 0.75 -10.72 -18.33
C LEU A 748 0.27 -11.66 -19.48
N CYS A 749 1.04 -12.34 -20.38
CA CYS A 749 0.63 -13.28 -21.51
C CYS A 749 1.57 -14.49 -21.55
N GLY A 750 1.28 -15.46 -22.43
CA GLY A 750 2.14 -16.59 -22.71
C GLY A 750 2.16 -17.06 -24.16
N GLU A 751 3.25 -17.76 -24.53
CA GLU A 751 3.36 -18.61 -25.71
C GLU A 751 2.86 -20.05 -25.42
N ARG A 752 2.38 -20.72 -26.47
CA ARG A 752 1.81 -22.08 -26.42
C ARG A 752 2.90 -23.14 -26.23
N TYR A 753 2.97 -23.75 -25.05
CA TYR A 753 3.75 -24.99 -24.85
C TYR A 753 2.90 -26.25 -25.09
N GLY A 754 3.35 -27.07 -26.05
CA GLY A 754 2.73 -28.34 -26.41
C GLY A 754 2.87 -29.42 -25.32
N ARG A 755 1.76 -30.11 -25.02
CA ARG A 755 1.73 -31.24 -24.08
C ARG A 755 2.41 -32.48 -24.68
N ARG A 756 3.35 -33.09 -23.93
CA ARG A 756 3.69 -34.52 -24.07
C ARG A 756 3.16 -35.29 -22.85
N GLN A 757 2.33 -36.28 -23.10
CA GLN A 757 1.88 -37.24 -22.09
C GLN A 757 2.88 -38.40 -22.00
N HIS A 758 3.30 -38.75 -20.78
CA HIS A 758 3.84 -40.07 -20.47
C HIS A 758 3.11 -40.65 -19.26
N ALA A 759 2.65 -41.88 -19.42
CA ALA A 759 1.99 -42.69 -18.41
C ALA A 759 3.03 -43.47 -17.58
N VAL A 760 2.84 -43.56 -16.26
CA VAL A 760 3.30 -44.68 -15.42
C VAL A 760 2.30 -44.87 -14.27
N ALA A 761 1.99 -46.14 -14.00
CA ALA A 761 1.01 -46.64 -13.06
C ALA A 761 1.62 -47.14 -11.73
N GLU A 762 0.72 -47.35 -10.77
CA GLU A 762 0.76 -48.22 -9.58
C GLU A 762 1.64 -47.87 -8.36
N ALA A 763 0.96 -47.55 -7.25
CA ALA A 763 1.04 -48.31 -6.00
C ALA A 763 -0.16 -47.95 -5.08
N THR A 764 -1.07 -48.90 -4.88
CA THR A 764 -2.21 -48.82 -3.96
C THR A 764 -1.85 -49.27 -2.56
N GLY A 765 -2.30 -48.55 -1.54
CA GLY A 765 -2.31 -49.04 -0.16
C GLY A 765 -2.85 -48.02 0.85
N GLY A 766 -4.10 -48.22 1.30
CA GLY A 766 -4.61 -47.64 2.54
C GLY A 766 -5.81 -46.70 2.41
N ILE A 767 -7.03 -47.25 2.27
CA ILE A 767 -8.29 -46.52 2.50
C ILE A 767 -9.04 -47.24 3.61
N GLY A 768 -9.16 -46.59 4.75
CA GLY A 768 -9.95 -47.05 5.88
C GLY A 768 -10.02 -45.98 6.93
N ARG A 769 -11.04 -45.10 6.83
CA ARG A 769 -11.57 -44.10 7.79
C ARG A 769 -11.79 -42.71 7.16
N ILE A 770 -12.80 -42.56 6.30
CA ILE A 770 -13.39 -41.24 5.92
C ILE A 770 -14.94 -41.28 5.90
N TRP A 771 -15.58 -42.41 6.22
CA TRP A 771 -17.03 -42.61 5.96
C TRP A 771 -17.97 -42.21 7.10
N THR A 772 -17.63 -41.21 7.91
CA THR A 772 -18.52 -40.75 9.01
C THR A 772 -18.88 -39.26 8.96
N SER A 773 -18.55 -38.55 7.88
CA SER A 773 -18.85 -37.11 7.72
C SER A 773 -19.58 -36.75 6.41
N ILE A 774 -19.99 -37.75 5.62
CA ILE A 774 -20.94 -37.63 4.51
C ILE A 774 -22.18 -38.40 4.97
#